data_AF-A0A661AU65-F1
#
_entry.id   AF-A0A661AU65-F1
#
_cell.length_a   1.000
_cell.length_b   1.000
_cell.length_c   1.000
_cell.angle_alpha   90.00
_cell.angle_beta   90.00
_cell.angle_gamma   90.00
#
_symmetry.space_group_name_H-M   'P 1'
#
loop_
_entity.id
_entity.type
_entity.pdbx_description
1 polymer ?
#
loop_
_entity_poly.entity_id
_entity_poly.type
_entity_poly.pdbx_seq_one_letter_code
_entity_poly.pdbx_strand_id
1 'polypeptide(L)'
;MAEKREIKLKVASAYQRDVGRGIVRIDRKAMRTIGVQPGDIVEIIGTKNTAAVVWPAYPEDEGLDIIRMDGTIRKNAGVGLGDEVTVRKAEVKEAKKVVLAPTEPIRFGADFVDWLHSRLIGRPVVRGDYIKIGVLGQELTFVVTATTPAGIVQVTEFTDFTVSEKPVKEVAKTAALGVTYEDIGGLKDVIQKIREMIELPLKHPEIFEKLGIEPPKGVLLYGPPGTGKTLLAKAVANEANAHFIAINGPEIMSKYYGESEERLREVFKEAEENAPSIIFIDEIDAIAPKRSEVTGEVEKRVVSQLLTLMDGLKSRGKVIVIGATNRPDALDPALRRPGRFDREIEVGVPDRQGRKEILQIHTRGMPIEPEFRKSDVKRILEELRGDERFRGTIDRAIKKVEKAKDEKEIQDILKSLDERLYDEVKHRLIDALLKELADKTHGFVGADLAALAREAAMAALRRLIKEGKIDFEAEHIPKEVLEELKVTKRDFYEALKMIEPSALREVLLEIPNVRWGDIGGLENVKQALREAVEWPLKYPEAFQALGINPPKGILLYGPPGTGKTLLAKAVATESEANFIGIRGPEVLSKWVGESEKNIREIFRKARQAAPTVVFIDEIDAIAPMRGSDVNRVTDRIINQLLT
;
A
#
# COMPACT_ATOMS: atom_id res chain seq x y z
N MET A 1 -15.88 -42.65 -19.17
CA MET A 1 -15.30 -41.76 -18.13
C MET A 1 -14.41 -40.78 -18.87
N ALA A 2 -14.80 -39.51 -18.98
CA ALA A 2 -13.95 -38.51 -19.64
C ALA A 2 -12.75 -38.24 -18.72
N GLU A 3 -11.52 -38.41 -19.21
CA GLU A 3 -10.32 -37.99 -18.50
C GLU A 3 -10.48 -36.51 -18.13
N LYS A 4 -10.60 -36.23 -16.83
CA LYS A 4 -10.59 -34.85 -16.34
C LYS A 4 -9.22 -34.29 -16.69
N ARG A 5 -9.20 -33.33 -17.61
CA ARG A 5 -7.98 -32.61 -17.97
C ARG A 5 -7.67 -31.64 -16.85
N GLU A 6 -6.61 -31.94 -16.10
CA GLU A 6 -6.16 -31.15 -14.96
C GLU A 6 -4.74 -30.64 -15.25
N ILE A 7 -4.41 -29.46 -14.73
CA ILE A 7 -3.07 -28.88 -14.83
C ILE A 7 -2.62 -28.38 -13.45
N LYS A 8 -1.33 -28.53 -13.16
CA LYS A 8 -0.72 -27.94 -11.96
C LYS A 8 -0.12 -26.59 -12.32
N LEU A 9 -0.44 -25.58 -11.52
CA LEU A 9 0.06 -24.22 -11.70
C LEU A 9 0.59 -23.68 -10.36
N LYS A 10 1.59 -22.81 -10.43
CA LYS A 10 2.13 -22.14 -9.24
C LYS A 10 1.35 -20.88 -8.90
N VAL A 11 0.99 -20.71 -7.64
CA VAL A 11 0.18 -19.58 -7.16
C VAL A 11 1.00 -18.30 -7.12
N ALA A 12 0.52 -17.29 -7.84
CA ALA A 12 1.08 -15.94 -7.88
C ALA A 12 0.04 -14.89 -7.45
N SER A 13 0.53 -13.73 -7.02
CA SER A 13 -0.31 -12.64 -6.53
C SER A 13 -1.03 -11.93 -7.68
N ALA A 14 -2.31 -11.64 -7.50
CA ALA A 14 -3.09 -10.87 -8.46
C ALA A 14 -2.65 -9.39 -8.49
N TYR A 15 -2.69 -8.77 -9.67
CA TYR A 15 -2.49 -7.33 -9.77
C TYR A 15 -3.69 -6.57 -9.21
N GLN A 16 -3.43 -5.35 -8.74
CA GLN A 16 -4.40 -4.52 -8.03
C GLN A 16 -5.74 -4.34 -8.74
N ARG A 17 -5.72 -4.31 -10.08
CA ARG A 17 -6.91 -4.20 -10.94
C ARG A 17 -7.82 -5.43 -10.96
N ASP A 18 -7.28 -6.62 -10.72
CA ASP A 18 -8.01 -7.90 -10.79
C ASP A 18 -8.56 -8.33 -9.42
N VAL A 19 -8.00 -7.82 -8.34
CA VAL A 19 -8.35 -8.21 -6.97
C VAL A 19 -9.81 -7.87 -6.64
N GLY A 20 -10.51 -8.81 -6.02
CA GLY A 20 -11.89 -8.63 -5.60
C GLY A 20 -12.90 -8.80 -6.73
N ARG A 21 -12.47 -9.17 -7.95
CA ARG A 21 -13.36 -9.49 -9.08
C ARG A 21 -13.82 -10.95 -9.12
N GLY A 22 -13.19 -11.84 -8.34
CA GLY A 22 -13.47 -13.27 -8.39
C GLY A 22 -12.90 -13.97 -9.64
N ILE A 23 -11.80 -13.44 -10.17
CA ILE A 23 -11.15 -13.94 -11.39
C ILE A 23 -9.78 -14.52 -11.08
N VAL A 24 -9.35 -15.48 -11.89
CA VAL A 24 -7.98 -16.00 -11.92
C VAL A 24 -7.39 -15.89 -13.32
N ARG A 25 -6.10 -15.58 -13.40
CA ARG A 25 -5.40 -15.50 -14.69
C ARG A 25 -4.45 -16.67 -14.88
N ILE A 26 -4.58 -17.35 -16.02
CA ILE A 26 -3.74 -18.48 -16.42
C ILE A 26 -3.32 -18.38 -17.90
N ASP A 27 -2.22 -19.04 -18.25
CA ASP A 27 -1.67 -19.03 -19.60
C ASP A 27 -2.62 -19.62 -20.64
N ARG A 28 -2.53 -19.13 -21.89
CA ARG A 28 -3.34 -19.68 -23.00
C ARG A 28 -3.06 -21.16 -23.23
N LYS A 29 -1.83 -21.60 -22.99
CA LYS A 29 -1.45 -23.03 -23.05
C LYS A 29 -2.17 -23.83 -21.98
N ALA A 30 -2.22 -23.33 -20.74
CA ALA A 30 -2.95 -23.94 -19.64
C ALA A 30 -4.45 -24.03 -19.97
N MET A 31 -5.06 -22.95 -20.46
CA MET A 31 -6.47 -22.91 -20.88
C MET A 31 -6.81 -23.97 -21.93
N ARG A 32 -5.98 -24.09 -22.98
CA ARG A 32 -6.16 -25.09 -24.04
C ARG A 32 -6.07 -26.51 -23.50
N THR A 33 -5.17 -26.75 -22.54
CA THR A 33 -4.97 -28.06 -21.92
C THR A 33 -6.22 -28.49 -21.16
N ILE A 34 -6.79 -27.63 -20.32
CA ILE A 34 -8.00 -27.93 -19.56
C ILE A 34 -9.31 -27.75 -20.34
N GLY A 35 -9.25 -27.19 -21.56
CA GLY A 35 -10.41 -27.01 -22.45
C GLY A 35 -11.38 -25.90 -22.00
N VAL A 36 -10.83 -24.79 -21.49
CA VAL A 36 -11.62 -23.62 -21.05
C VAL A 36 -11.38 -22.41 -21.94
N GLN A 37 -12.38 -21.54 -22.03
CA GLN A 37 -12.31 -20.24 -22.71
C GLN A 37 -12.32 -19.10 -21.68
N PRO A 38 -11.87 -17.89 -22.06
CA PRO A 38 -12.00 -16.72 -21.18
C PRO A 38 -13.47 -16.50 -20.78
N GLY A 39 -13.71 -16.40 -19.46
CA GLY A 39 -15.05 -16.29 -18.88
C GLY A 39 -15.65 -17.62 -18.39
N ASP A 40 -15.06 -18.76 -18.73
CA ASP A 40 -15.45 -20.04 -18.14
C ASP A 40 -15.06 -20.09 -16.65
N ILE A 41 -15.73 -20.94 -15.89
CA ILE A 41 -15.42 -21.16 -14.47
C ILE A 41 -14.52 -22.39 -14.32
N VAL A 42 -13.47 -22.23 -13.53
CA VAL A 42 -12.52 -23.29 -13.18
C VAL A 42 -12.64 -23.65 -11.70
N GLU A 43 -12.46 -24.93 -11.40
CA GLU A 43 -12.30 -25.44 -10.04
C GLU A 43 -10.81 -25.39 -9.69
N ILE A 44 -10.51 -24.79 -8.54
CA ILE A 44 -9.17 -24.66 -7.99
C ILE A 44 -9.10 -25.57 -6.77
N ILE A 45 -8.21 -26.57 -6.84
CA ILE A 45 -8.05 -27.61 -5.83
C ILE A 45 -6.72 -27.35 -5.11
N GLY A 46 -6.84 -26.85 -3.87
CA GLY A 46 -5.74 -26.69 -2.92
C GLY A 46 -5.93 -27.63 -1.73
N THR A 47 -5.78 -27.12 -0.50
CA THR A 47 -6.21 -27.84 0.71
C THR A 47 -7.74 -27.87 0.84
N LYS A 48 -8.39 -26.88 0.24
CA LYS A 48 -9.84 -26.77 0.05
C LYS A 48 -10.14 -26.54 -1.43
N ASN A 49 -11.35 -26.88 -1.85
CA ASN A 49 -11.81 -26.66 -3.22
C ASN A 49 -12.60 -25.36 -3.29
N THR A 50 -12.27 -24.53 -4.26
CA THR A 50 -13.01 -23.29 -4.56
C THR A 50 -13.15 -23.12 -6.07
N ALA A 51 -13.85 -22.08 -6.51
CA ALA A 51 -14.08 -21.81 -7.92
C ALA A 51 -13.88 -20.33 -8.26
N ALA A 52 -13.42 -20.07 -9.48
CA ALA A 52 -13.21 -18.72 -9.97
C ALA A 52 -13.41 -18.64 -11.49
N VAL A 53 -13.64 -17.43 -12.00
CA VAL A 53 -13.76 -17.17 -13.43
C VAL A 53 -12.37 -17.03 -14.05
N VAL A 54 -12.12 -17.75 -15.14
CA VAL A 54 -10.80 -17.78 -15.79
C VAL A 54 -10.63 -16.65 -16.79
N TRP A 55 -9.48 -15.98 -16.74
CA TRP A 55 -9.06 -14.94 -17.68
C TRP A 55 -7.64 -15.21 -18.19
N PRO A 56 -7.27 -14.72 -19.39
CA PRO A 56 -5.92 -14.90 -19.92
C PRO A 56 -4.88 -14.20 -19.04
N ALA A 57 -3.71 -14.83 -18.95
CA ALA A 57 -2.49 -14.27 -18.37
C ALA A 57 -2.08 -12.95 -19.06
N TYR A 58 -1.25 -12.17 -18.37
CA TYR A 58 -0.61 -11.01 -18.97
C TYR A 58 0.46 -11.45 -19.97
N PRO A 59 0.80 -10.63 -20.97
CA PRO A 59 1.84 -10.98 -21.94
C PRO A 59 3.18 -11.36 -21.30
N GLU A 60 3.51 -10.78 -20.14
CA GLU A 60 4.73 -11.03 -19.37
C GLU A 60 4.71 -12.38 -18.63
N ASP A 61 3.54 -12.91 -18.35
CA ASP A 61 3.35 -14.12 -17.54
C ASP A 61 3.21 -15.39 -18.40
N GLU A 62 3.03 -15.24 -19.72
CA GLU A 62 2.79 -16.37 -20.64
C GLU A 62 3.97 -17.35 -20.67
N GLY A 63 3.68 -18.61 -20.37
CA GLY A 63 4.65 -19.71 -20.41
C GLY A 63 5.37 -19.96 -19.08
N LEU A 64 4.98 -19.26 -18.01
CA LEU A 64 5.54 -19.46 -16.67
C LEU A 64 4.79 -20.51 -15.85
N ASP A 65 3.70 -21.09 -16.38
CA ASP A 65 2.84 -22.07 -15.70
C ASP A 65 2.36 -21.57 -14.31
N ILE A 66 2.05 -20.27 -14.24
CA ILE A 66 1.55 -19.60 -13.04
C ILE A 66 0.05 -19.35 -13.12
N ILE A 67 -0.59 -19.29 -11.95
CA ILE A 67 -1.96 -18.83 -11.77
C ILE A 67 -1.96 -17.61 -10.85
N ARG A 68 -2.36 -16.46 -11.38
CA ARG A 68 -2.58 -15.26 -10.56
C ARG A 68 -3.97 -15.29 -9.98
N MET A 69 -4.05 -15.24 -8.64
CA MET A 69 -5.30 -15.22 -7.90
C MET A 69 -5.21 -14.25 -6.72
N ASP A 70 -6.35 -13.69 -6.34
CA ASP A 70 -6.41 -12.75 -5.23
C ASP A 70 -6.36 -13.45 -3.87
N GLY A 71 -6.12 -12.67 -2.82
CA GLY A 71 -6.00 -13.20 -1.45
C GLY A 71 -7.26 -13.89 -0.94
N THR A 72 -8.44 -13.52 -1.44
CA THR A 72 -9.71 -14.16 -1.07
C THR A 72 -9.79 -15.57 -1.65
N ILE A 73 -9.51 -15.72 -2.94
CA ILE A 73 -9.47 -17.02 -3.63
C ILE A 73 -8.38 -17.90 -3.04
N ARG A 74 -7.19 -17.35 -2.73
CA ARG A 74 -6.11 -18.09 -2.05
C ARG A 74 -6.56 -18.67 -0.70
N LYS A 75 -7.20 -17.85 0.14
CA LYS A 75 -7.71 -18.29 1.45
C LYS A 75 -8.85 -19.31 1.30
N ASN A 76 -9.71 -19.16 0.30
CA ASN A 76 -10.79 -20.12 0.01
C ASN A 76 -10.23 -21.48 -0.44
N ALA A 77 -9.18 -21.49 -1.28
CA ALA A 77 -8.44 -22.69 -1.67
C ALA A 77 -7.52 -23.22 -0.55
N GLY A 78 -7.24 -22.40 0.46
CA GLY A 78 -6.33 -22.68 1.56
C GLY A 78 -4.89 -22.90 1.10
N VAL A 79 -4.40 -22.02 0.22
CA VAL A 79 -3.04 -22.05 -0.33
C VAL A 79 -2.37 -20.68 -0.16
N GLY A 80 -1.04 -20.68 -0.01
CA GLY A 80 -0.22 -19.48 0.02
C GLY A 80 0.43 -19.19 -1.32
N LEU A 81 1.11 -18.04 -1.42
CA LEU A 81 1.93 -17.73 -2.59
C LEU A 81 3.12 -18.67 -2.72
N GLY A 82 3.39 -19.09 -3.96
CA GLY A 82 4.43 -20.06 -4.33
C GLY A 82 3.96 -21.53 -4.31
N ASP A 83 2.84 -21.84 -3.68
CA ASP A 83 2.29 -23.20 -3.63
C ASP A 83 1.81 -23.68 -5.00
N GLU A 84 1.73 -25.00 -5.18
CA GLU A 84 1.13 -25.60 -6.38
C GLU A 84 -0.36 -25.88 -6.15
N VAL A 85 -1.20 -25.48 -7.11
CA VAL A 85 -2.62 -25.82 -7.15
C VAL A 85 -2.95 -26.63 -8.39
N THR A 86 -3.93 -27.51 -8.27
CA THR A 86 -4.48 -28.23 -9.42
C THR A 86 -5.72 -27.50 -9.91
N VAL A 87 -5.76 -27.21 -11.21
CA VAL A 87 -6.84 -26.47 -11.86
C VAL A 87 -7.51 -27.32 -12.93
N ARG A 88 -8.84 -27.32 -12.96
CA ARG A 88 -9.64 -28.03 -13.96
C ARG A 88 -10.92 -27.29 -14.31
N LYS A 89 -11.58 -27.69 -15.38
CA LYS A 89 -12.91 -27.15 -15.75
C LYS A 89 -13.94 -27.53 -14.68
N ALA A 90 -14.66 -26.54 -14.15
CA ALA A 90 -15.68 -26.78 -13.13
C ALA A 90 -16.99 -27.31 -13.73
N GLU A 91 -17.66 -28.21 -13.02
CA GLU A 91 -19.06 -28.57 -13.26
C GLU A 91 -19.96 -27.58 -12.53
N VAL A 92 -20.31 -26.48 -13.19
CA VAL A 92 -21.10 -25.40 -12.60
C VAL A 92 -22.58 -25.68 -12.74
N LYS A 93 -23.32 -25.49 -11.65
CA LYS A 93 -24.78 -25.52 -11.63
C LYS A 93 -25.32 -24.13 -11.30
N GLU A 94 -26.51 -23.81 -11.79
CA GLU A 94 -27.19 -22.57 -11.40
C GLU A 94 -27.65 -22.66 -9.93
N ALA A 95 -27.37 -21.60 -9.16
CA ALA A 95 -27.76 -21.53 -7.76
C ALA A 95 -29.26 -21.27 -7.64
N LYS A 96 -29.98 -22.18 -6.98
CA LYS A 96 -31.38 -21.97 -6.58
C LYS A 96 -31.49 -21.20 -5.28
N LYS A 97 -30.59 -21.47 -4.34
CA LYS A 97 -30.54 -20.80 -3.04
C LYS A 97 -29.10 -20.63 -2.55
N VAL A 98 -28.78 -19.45 -2.04
CA VAL A 98 -27.50 -19.13 -1.40
C VAL A 98 -27.75 -18.44 -0.07
N VAL A 99 -27.09 -18.93 0.98
CA VAL A 99 -27.18 -18.36 2.32
C VAL A 99 -25.81 -17.82 2.74
N LEU A 100 -25.72 -16.50 2.93
CA LEU A 100 -24.53 -15.84 3.46
C LEU A 100 -24.69 -15.52 4.94
N ALA A 101 -23.59 -15.49 5.68
CA ALA A 101 -23.54 -14.97 7.04
C ALA A 101 -22.34 -14.03 7.18
N PRO A 102 -22.49 -12.87 7.83
CA PRO A 102 -21.39 -11.96 8.06
C PRO A 102 -20.44 -12.53 9.12
N THR A 103 -19.17 -12.13 9.09
CA THR A 103 -18.21 -12.48 10.15
C THR A 103 -18.40 -11.64 11.41
N GLU A 104 -19.03 -10.48 11.27
CA GLU A 104 -19.32 -9.54 12.35
C GLU A 104 -20.85 -9.33 12.44
N PRO A 105 -21.40 -9.03 13.63
CA PRO A 105 -22.82 -8.75 13.77
C PRO A 105 -23.16 -7.44 13.05
N ILE A 106 -23.91 -7.53 11.97
CA ILE A 106 -24.35 -6.37 11.18
C ILE A 106 -25.87 -6.50 10.99
N ARG A 107 -26.58 -5.39 11.17
CA ARG A 107 -28.01 -5.29 10.86
C ARG A 107 -28.15 -4.75 9.44
N PHE A 108 -28.90 -5.47 8.61
CA PHE A 108 -29.16 -5.10 7.22
C PHE A 108 -30.65 -4.88 7.02
N GLY A 109 -31.01 -3.85 6.25
CA GLY A 109 -32.36 -3.74 5.68
C GLY A 109 -32.55 -4.72 4.52
N ALA A 110 -33.80 -4.99 4.13
CA ALA A 110 -34.11 -5.86 2.99
C ALA A 110 -33.43 -5.37 1.68
N ASP A 111 -33.37 -4.05 1.48
CA ASP A 111 -32.75 -3.42 0.30
C ASP A 111 -31.24 -3.71 0.16
N PHE A 112 -30.55 -3.95 1.27
CA PHE A 112 -29.13 -4.32 1.24
C PHE A 112 -28.91 -5.72 0.68
N VAL A 113 -29.84 -6.65 0.95
CA VAL A 113 -29.76 -8.04 0.47
C VAL A 113 -29.87 -8.07 -1.05
N ASP A 114 -30.81 -7.31 -1.62
CA ASP A 114 -30.99 -7.18 -3.07
C ASP A 114 -29.78 -6.51 -3.74
N TRP A 115 -29.22 -5.48 -3.12
CA TRP A 115 -27.99 -4.86 -3.59
C TRP A 115 -26.80 -5.85 -3.59
N LEU A 116 -26.68 -6.65 -2.53
CA LEU A 116 -25.62 -7.65 -2.40
C LEU A 116 -25.74 -8.74 -3.47
N HIS A 117 -26.97 -9.21 -3.68
CA HIS A 117 -27.30 -10.18 -4.72
C HIS A 117 -26.89 -9.65 -6.10
N SER A 118 -27.28 -8.42 -6.42
CA SER A 118 -26.97 -7.76 -7.70
C SER A 118 -25.46 -7.70 -7.99
N ARG A 119 -24.63 -7.53 -6.95
CA ARG A 119 -23.17 -7.46 -7.07
C ARG A 119 -22.49 -8.83 -7.18
N LEU A 120 -23.18 -9.91 -6.79
CA LEU A 120 -22.68 -11.28 -6.85
C LEU A 120 -23.14 -12.05 -8.08
N ILE A 121 -24.05 -11.50 -8.88
CA ILE A 121 -24.50 -12.11 -10.14
C ILE A 121 -23.29 -12.50 -11.01
N GLY A 122 -23.31 -13.71 -11.54
CA GLY A 122 -22.27 -14.27 -12.39
C GLY A 122 -21.08 -14.84 -11.62
N ARG A 123 -20.95 -14.61 -10.31
CA ARG A 123 -19.84 -15.17 -9.51
C ARG A 123 -20.09 -16.64 -9.14
N PRO A 124 -19.07 -17.49 -9.27
CA PRO A 124 -19.10 -18.83 -8.69
C PRO A 124 -18.90 -18.75 -7.17
N VAL A 125 -19.63 -19.58 -6.43
CA VAL A 125 -19.53 -19.70 -4.98
C VAL A 125 -19.59 -21.17 -4.57
N VAL A 126 -18.82 -21.52 -3.54
CA VAL A 126 -18.82 -22.84 -2.89
C VAL A 126 -19.17 -22.66 -1.42
N ARG A 127 -19.83 -23.67 -0.82
CA ARG A 127 -20.08 -23.69 0.62
C ARG A 127 -18.76 -23.61 1.39
N GLY A 128 -18.65 -22.63 2.29
CA GLY A 128 -17.46 -22.35 3.08
C GLY A 128 -16.56 -21.25 2.50
N ASP A 129 -16.84 -20.77 1.27
CA ASP A 129 -16.09 -19.66 0.69
C ASP A 129 -16.32 -18.36 1.47
N TYR A 130 -15.24 -17.59 1.59
CA TYR A 130 -15.27 -16.21 2.03
C TYR A 130 -15.45 -15.28 0.85
N ILE A 131 -16.28 -14.26 1.01
CA ILE A 131 -16.55 -13.25 0.01
C ILE A 131 -16.35 -11.87 0.65
N LYS A 132 -15.39 -11.11 0.11
CA LYS A 132 -15.18 -9.70 0.46
C LYS A 132 -15.99 -8.79 -0.45
N ILE A 133 -16.75 -7.88 0.14
CA ILE A 133 -17.56 -6.90 -0.60
C ILE A 133 -17.33 -5.52 0.01
N GLY A 134 -16.86 -4.59 -0.82
CA GLY A 134 -16.70 -3.19 -0.44
C GLY A 134 -18.06 -2.48 -0.41
N VAL A 135 -18.44 -1.99 0.77
CA VAL A 135 -19.64 -1.19 1.02
C VAL A 135 -19.19 0.15 1.62
N LEU A 136 -19.43 1.26 0.91
CA LEU A 136 -19.15 2.62 1.41
C LEU A 136 -17.70 2.84 1.90
N GLY A 137 -16.73 2.18 1.27
CA GLY A 137 -15.32 2.27 1.66
C GLY A 137 -14.91 1.37 2.83
N GLN A 138 -15.81 0.53 3.37
CA GLN A 138 -15.49 -0.57 4.27
C GLN A 138 -15.60 -1.91 3.54
N GLU A 139 -14.72 -2.87 3.82
CA GLU A 139 -14.82 -4.23 3.28
C GLU A 139 -15.57 -5.12 4.26
N LEU A 140 -16.78 -5.52 3.91
CA LEU A 140 -17.52 -6.52 4.66
C LEU A 140 -17.16 -7.92 4.18
N THR A 141 -16.96 -8.82 5.13
CA THR A 141 -16.66 -10.23 4.86
C THR A 141 -17.87 -11.10 5.16
N PHE A 142 -18.28 -11.88 4.18
CA PHE A 142 -19.35 -12.86 4.29
C PHE A 142 -18.81 -14.27 4.09
N VAL A 143 -19.43 -15.25 4.74
CA VAL A 143 -19.16 -16.68 4.55
C VAL A 143 -20.37 -17.33 3.93
N VAL A 144 -20.15 -18.14 2.90
CA VAL A 144 -21.19 -18.95 2.27
C VAL A 144 -21.52 -20.14 3.18
N THR A 145 -22.64 -20.10 3.87
CA THR A 145 -23.02 -21.16 4.84
C THR A 145 -23.69 -22.36 4.17
N ALA A 146 -24.48 -22.11 3.13
CA ALA A 146 -25.20 -23.13 2.38
C ALA A 146 -25.43 -22.71 0.92
N THR A 147 -25.38 -23.70 0.02
CA THR A 147 -25.71 -23.57 -1.40
C THR A 147 -26.64 -24.70 -1.82
N THR A 148 -27.63 -24.39 -2.66
CA THR A 148 -28.54 -25.37 -3.27
C THR A 148 -28.52 -25.18 -4.79
N PRO A 149 -28.14 -26.19 -5.59
CA PRO A 149 -27.60 -27.51 -5.20
C PRO A 149 -26.22 -27.44 -4.53
N ALA A 150 -25.81 -28.51 -3.84
CA ALA A 150 -24.46 -28.59 -3.27
C ALA A 150 -23.39 -28.70 -4.38
N GLY A 151 -22.22 -28.12 -4.12
CA GLY A 151 -21.09 -28.05 -5.05
C GLY A 151 -20.81 -26.61 -5.49
N ILE A 152 -20.15 -26.47 -6.64
CA ILE A 152 -19.85 -25.18 -7.28
C ILE A 152 -21.13 -24.68 -7.95
N VAL A 153 -21.65 -23.56 -7.45
CA VAL A 153 -22.84 -22.92 -8.02
C VAL A 153 -22.54 -21.51 -8.48
N GLN A 154 -23.18 -21.09 -9.57
CA GLN A 154 -23.11 -19.72 -10.06
C GLN A 154 -24.35 -18.95 -9.61
N VAL A 155 -24.14 -17.77 -9.05
CA VAL A 155 -25.22 -16.86 -8.64
C VAL A 155 -25.85 -16.24 -9.90
N THR A 156 -27.17 -16.29 -9.99
CA THR A 156 -27.95 -15.73 -11.11
C THR A 156 -29.02 -14.78 -10.59
N GLU A 157 -29.70 -14.06 -11.47
CA GLU A 157 -30.83 -13.18 -11.11
C GLU A 157 -32.00 -13.92 -10.43
N PHE A 158 -32.13 -15.23 -10.65
CA PHE A 158 -33.23 -16.04 -10.11
C PHE A 158 -32.89 -16.77 -8.81
N THR A 159 -31.71 -16.53 -8.25
CA THR A 159 -31.24 -17.19 -7.03
C THR A 159 -31.93 -16.64 -5.79
N ASP A 160 -32.56 -17.50 -4.97
CA ASP A 160 -33.06 -17.13 -3.63
C ASP A 160 -31.88 -16.79 -2.71
N PHE A 161 -31.69 -15.51 -2.47
CA PHE A 161 -30.52 -14.98 -1.77
C PHE A 161 -30.89 -14.51 -0.37
N THR A 162 -30.27 -15.09 0.65
CA THR A 162 -30.58 -14.78 2.06
C THR A 162 -29.31 -14.49 2.83
N VAL A 163 -29.36 -13.45 3.68
CA VAL A 163 -28.26 -13.10 4.58
C VAL A 163 -28.72 -13.35 6.01
N SER A 164 -27.98 -14.18 6.74
CA SER A 164 -28.22 -14.42 8.17
C SER A 164 -27.71 -13.24 8.98
N GLU A 165 -28.48 -12.79 9.97
CA GLU A 165 -28.04 -11.74 10.90
C GLU A 165 -27.04 -12.23 11.96
N LYS A 166 -26.97 -13.55 12.17
CA LYS A 166 -26.10 -14.12 13.21
C LYS A 166 -24.72 -14.41 12.63
N PRO A 167 -23.64 -13.88 13.24
CA PRO A 167 -22.30 -14.19 12.80
C PRO A 167 -21.95 -15.65 13.11
N VAL A 168 -21.15 -16.27 12.22
CA VAL A 168 -20.73 -17.66 12.38
C VAL A 168 -19.68 -17.77 13.50
N LYS A 169 -20.10 -18.26 14.67
CA LYS A 169 -19.27 -18.34 15.89
C LYS A 169 -18.00 -19.18 15.76
N GLU A 170 -17.99 -20.24 14.93
CA GLU A 170 -16.81 -21.09 14.71
C GLU A 170 -15.71 -20.42 13.87
N VAL A 171 -16.05 -19.38 13.10
CA VAL A 171 -15.12 -18.66 12.21
C VAL A 171 -14.49 -17.44 12.91
N ALA A 172 -15.02 -17.06 14.08
CA ALA A 172 -14.54 -15.93 14.88
C ALA A 172 -13.16 -16.15 15.52
N LYS A 173 -12.63 -17.37 15.59
CA LYS A 173 -11.21 -17.63 15.96
C LYS A 173 -10.26 -17.56 14.76
N THR A 174 -10.78 -17.68 13.55
CA THR A 174 -10.06 -17.37 12.29
C THR A 174 -10.43 -15.94 11.84
N ALA A 175 -10.50 -15.03 12.81
CA ALA A 175 -11.09 -13.70 12.69
C ALA A 175 -10.50 -12.93 11.51
N ALA A 176 -11.41 -12.51 10.63
CA ALA A 176 -11.20 -11.75 9.41
C ALA A 176 -10.36 -12.47 8.34
N LEU A 177 -10.70 -12.27 7.08
CA LEU A 177 -9.67 -12.28 6.05
C LEU A 177 -8.62 -11.25 6.49
N GLY A 178 -7.53 -11.74 7.06
CA GLY A 178 -6.43 -10.89 7.46
C GLY A 178 -5.93 -10.08 6.27
N VAL A 179 -5.32 -8.93 6.55
CA VAL A 179 -4.69 -8.07 5.56
C VAL A 179 -3.77 -8.92 4.68
N THR A 180 -3.86 -8.76 3.36
CA THR A 180 -2.99 -9.47 2.40
C THR A 180 -1.98 -8.50 1.80
N TYR A 181 -0.98 -9.00 1.08
CA TYR A 181 -0.02 -8.13 0.39
C TYR A 181 -0.69 -7.24 -0.67
N GLU A 182 -1.80 -7.69 -1.23
CA GLU A 182 -2.62 -6.90 -2.17
C GLU A 182 -3.37 -5.74 -1.51
N ASP A 183 -3.44 -5.73 -0.18
CA ASP A 183 -4.03 -4.63 0.60
C ASP A 183 -2.95 -3.62 1.07
N ILE A 184 -1.71 -3.78 0.60
CA ILE A 184 -0.57 -2.91 0.90
C ILE A 184 -0.02 -2.30 -0.41
N GLY A 185 -0.07 -0.98 -0.52
CA GLY A 185 0.41 -0.25 -1.71
C GLY A 185 1.78 0.39 -1.48
N GLY A 186 2.59 0.50 -2.54
CA GLY A 186 3.83 1.30 -2.52
C GLY A 186 5.01 0.72 -1.74
N LEU A 187 4.91 -0.51 -1.25
CA LEU A 187 5.96 -1.17 -0.44
C LEU A 187 6.52 -2.43 -1.11
N LYS A 188 6.56 -2.51 -2.45
CA LYS A 188 6.96 -3.74 -3.17
C LYS A 188 8.36 -4.24 -2.78
N ASP A 189 9.35 -3.34 -2.77
CA ASP A 189 10.73 -3.70 -2.41
C ASP A 189 10.84 -4.17 -0.95
N VAL A 190 10.08 -3.53 -0.07
CA VAL A 190 10.02 -3.86 1.36
C VAL A 190 9.36 -5.22 1.57
N ILE A 191 8.25 -5.47 0.87
CA ILE A 191 7.54 -6.76 0.89
C ILE A 191 8.47 -7.87 0.43
N GLN A 192 9.18 -7.69 -0.70
CA GLN A 192 10.12 -8.69 -1.20
C GLN A 192 11.21 -9.02 -0.17
N LYS A 193 11.81 -8.00 0.44
CA LYS A 193 12.81 -8.18 1.51
C LYS A 193 12.25 -8.98 2.68
N ILE A 194 11.05 -8.66 3.14
CA ILE A 194 10.43 -9.37 4.26
C ILE A 194 10.08 -10.81 3.89
N ARG A 195 9.65 -11.08 2.65
CA ARG A 195 9.41 -12.45 2.19
C ARG A 195 10.64 -13.32 2.28
N GLU A 196 11.76 -12.82 1.80
CA GLU A 196 13.04 -13.52 1.85
C GLU A 196 13.50 -13.77 3.29
N MET A 197 13.18 -12.85 4.22
CA MET A 197 13.61 -12.92 5.62
C MET A 197 12.66 -13.71 6.52
N ILE A 198 11.37 -13.79 6.21
CA ILE A 198 10.34 -14.36 7.10
C ILE A 198 9.61 -15.53 6.44
N GLU A 199 9.08 -15.37 5.22
CA GLU A 199 8.35 -16.46 4.55
C GLU A 199 9.29 -17.60 4.15
N LEU A 200 10.47 -17.28 3.61
CA LEU A 200 11.40 -18.30 3.10
C LEU A 200 11.90 -19.25 4.21
N PRO A 201 12.34 -18.78 5.40
CA PRO A 201 12.70 -19.67 6.50
C PRO A 201 11.54 -20.54 7.01
N LEU A 202 10.31 -20.00 7.01
CA LEU A 202 9.15 -20.71 7.54
C LEU A 202 8.63 -21.78 6.57
N LYS A 203 8.65 -21.50 5.27
CA LYS A 203 8.16 -22.42 4.23
C LYS A 203 9.20 -23.43 3.78
N HIS A 204 10.48 -23.03 3.71
CA HIS A 204 11.57 -23.84 3.17
C HIS A 204 12.78 -23.96 4.13
N PRO A 205 12.59 -24.50 5.34
CA PRO A 205 13.68 -24.65 6.31
C PRO A 205 14.85 -25.50 5.77
N GLU A 206 14.58 -26.44 4.87
CA GLU A 206 15.58 -27.32 4.24
C GLU A 206 16.68 -26.55 3.49
N ILE A 207 16.36 -25.37 2.95
CA ILE A 207 17.33 -24.52 2.25
C ILE A 207 18.37 -23.99 3.23
N PHE A 208 17.93 -23.53 4.40
CA PHE A 208 18.79 -22.95 5.43
C PHE A 208 19.65 -24.03 6.09
N GLU A 209 19.08 -25.20 6.36
CA GLU A 209 19.83 -26.35 6.89
C GLU A 209 20.94 -26.80 5.94
N LYS A 210 20.65 -26.89 4.63
CA LYS A 210 21.64 -27.29 3.62
C LYS A 210 22.75 -26.25 3.45
N LEU A 211 22.41 -24.98 3.55
CA LEU A 211 23.38 -23.87 3.46
C LEU A 211 24.17 -23.67 4.77
N GLY A 212 23.74 -24.26 5.88
CA GLY A 212 24.38 -24.11 7.19
C GLY A 212 24.27 -22.68 7.75
N ILE A 213 23.24 -21.93 7.34
CA ILE A 213 22.99 -20.56 7.79
C ILE A 213 21.80 -20.52 8.75
N GLU A 214 21.90 -19.71 9.80
CA GLU A 214 20.76 -19.47 10.69
C GLU A 214 19.81 -18.43 10.08
N PRO A 215 18.48 -18.64 10.17
CA PRO A 215 17.53 -17.64 9.75
C PRO A 215 17.57 -16.42 10.69
N PRO A 216 17.21 -15.22 10.20
CA PRO A 216 17.19 -14.01 11.02
C PRO A 216 16.18 -14.16 12.16
N LYS A 217 16.58 -13.77 13.38
CA LYS A 217 15.72 -13.89 14.58
C LYS A 217 14.76 -12.72 14.72
N GLY A 218 15.16 -11.55 14.26
CA GLY A 218 14.36 -10.34 14.35
C GLY A 218 14.56 -9.35 13.21
N VAL A 219 13.46 -8.68 12.87
CA VAL A 219 13.39 -7.62 11.85
C VAL A 219 12.90 -6.33 12.51
N LEU A 220 13.63 -5.23 12.34
CA LEU A 220 13.23 -3.90 12.81
C LEU A 220 12.71 -3.05 11.64
N LEU A 221 11.43 -2.70 11.67
CA LEU A 221 10.78 -1.80 10.73
C LEU A 221 10.84 -0.36 11.24
N TYR A 222 11.50 0.54 10.52
CA TYR A 222 11.64 1.95 10.90
C TYR A 222 11.21 2.92 9.78
N GLY A 223 10.95 4.19 10.10
CA GLY A 223 10.37 5.18 9.15
C GLY A 223 9.17 5.95 9.71
N PRO A 224 8.60 6.92 8.97
CA PRO A 224 7.54 7.81 9.46
C PRO A 224 6.26 7.10 9.91
N PRO A 225 5.47 7.72 10.81
CA PRO A 225 4.16 7.19 11.19
C PRO A 225 3.19 7.17 10.00
N GLY A 226 2.23 6.24 10.02
CA GLY A 226 1.20 6.15 8.98
C GLY A 226 1.64 5.56 7.64
N THR A 227 2.86 5.00 7.57
CA THR A 227 3.40 4.28 6.39
C THR A 227 2.97 2.82 6.30
N GLY A 228 2.28 2.29 7.32
CA GLY A 228 1.67 0.95 7.27
C GLY A 228 2.51 -0.19 7.85
N LYS A 229 3.47 0.08 8.75
CA LYS A 229 4.32 -0.95 9.41
C LYS A 229 3.50 -2.07 10.08
N THR A 230 2.47 -1.69 10.83
CA THR A 230 1.57 -2.61 11.51
C THR A 230 0.75 -3.45 10.52
N LEU A 231 0.31 -2.84 9.42
CA LEU A 231 -0.42 -3.54 8.35
C LEU A 231 0.49 -4.55 7.64
N LEU A 232 1.74 -4.17 7.40
CA LEU A 232 2.76 -5.03 6.79
C LEU A 232 3.06 -6.26 7.64
N ALA A 233 3.27 -6.10 8.95
CA ALA A 233 3.51 -7.23 9.84
C ALA A 233 2.31 -8.19 9.89
N LYS A 234 1.08 -7.65 9.94
CA LYS A 234 -0.15 -8.44 9.86
C LYS A 234 -0.23 -9.22 8.55
N ALA A 235 0.07 -8.59 7.42
CA ALA A 235 0.01 -9.24 6.11
C ALA A 235 1.01 -10.38 5.95
N VAL A 236 2.23 -10.18 6.45
CA VAL A 236 3.27 -11.20 6.43
C VAL A 236 2.85 -12.42 7.24
N ALA A 237 2.25 -12.23 8.42
CA ALA A 237 1.81 -13.35 9.24
C ALA A 237 0.65 -14.13 8.61
N ASN A 238 -0.28 -13.44 7.98
CA ASN A 238 -1.38 -14.09 7.26
C ASN A 238 -0.88 -14.91 6.07
N GLU A 239 0.06 -14.39 5.27
CA GLU A 239 0.57 -15.11 4.09
C GLU A 239 1.54 -16.24 4.46
N ALA A 240 2.28 -16.09 5.56
CA ALA A 240 3.11 -17.15 6.13
C ALA A 240 2.29 -18.23 6.87
N ASN A 241 0.97 -18.03 7.03
CA ASN A 241 0.08 -18.87 7.83
C ASN A 241 0.63 -19.13 9.25
N ALA A 242 1.24 -18.10 9.85
CA ALA A 242 1.86 -18.14 11.16
C ALA A 242 0.94 -17.50 12.21
N HIS A 243 1.00 -18.01 13.44
CA HIS A 243 0.27 -17.40 14.55
C HIS A 243 0.80 -15.99 14.83
N PHE A 244 -0.09 -14.99 14.85
CA PHE A 244 0.30 -13.58 14.98
C PHE A 244 -0.05 -13.04 16.36
N ILE A 245 0.97 -12.57 17.10
CA ILE A 245 0.80 -11.91 18.39
C ILE A 245 1.24 -10.46 18.23
N ALA A 246 0.34 -9.52 18.50
CA ALA A 246 0.63 -8.09 18.46
C ALA A 246 0.70 -7.51 19.87
N ILE A 247 1.77 -6.78 20.15
CA ILE A 247 2.01 -6.06 21.38
C ILE A 247 2.25 -4.60 21.01
N ASN A 248 1.66 -3.67 21.75
CA ASN A 248 2.02 -2.26 21.67
C ASN A 248 2.95 -1.89 22.84
N GLY A 249 4.05 -1.19 22.57
CA GLY A 249 5.07 -0.84 23.56
C GLY A 249 4.49 -0.19 24.82
N PRO A 250 3.70 0.90 24.71
CA PRO A 250 3.07 1.53 25.86
C PRO A 250 2.12 0.63 26.65
N GLU A 251 1.51 -0.40 26.03
CA GLU A 251 0.62 -1.32 26.74
C GLU A 251 1.35 -2.26 27.69
N ILE A 252 2.63 -2.55 27.43
CA ILE A 252 3.47 -3.37 28.31
C ILE A 252 3.90 -2.57 29.54
N MET A 253 4.06 -1.26 29.40
CA MET A 253 4.52 -0.38 30.47
C MET A 253 3.42 -0.17 31.51
N SER A 254 3.51 -0.90 32.64
CA SER A 254 2.59 -0.73 33.77
C SER A 254 3.29 -0.01 34.92
N LYS A 255 2.49 0.60 35.81
CA LYS A 255 3.00 1.24 37.03
C LYS A 255 3.32 0.22 38.13
N TYR A 256 2.91 -1.04 37.96
CA TYR A 256 3.07 -2.09 38.95
C TYR A 256 4.36 -2.87 38.67
N TYR A 257 5.09 -3.15 39.75
CA TYR A 257 6.39 -3.78 39.68
C TYR A 257 6.30 -5.23 39.18
N GLY A 258 7.09 -5.59 38.16
CA GLY A 258 7.22 -6.97 37.67
C GLY A 258 6.16 -7.43 36.66
N GLU A 259 5.00 -6.78 36.60
CA GLU A 259 3.90 -7.13 35.69
C GLU A 259 4.32 -7.01 34.20
N SER A 260 5.05 -5.94 33.86
CA SER A 260 5.59 -5.74 32.50
C SER A 260 6.55 -6.85 32.06
N GLU A 261 7.35 -7.39 32.98
CA GLU A 261 8.30 -8.48 32.68
C GLU A 261 7.60 -9.83 32.53
N GLU A 262 6.62 -10.10 33.40
CA GLU A 262 5.80 -11.30 33.34
C GLU A 262 4.99 -11.35 32.04
N ARG A 263 4.34 -10.24 31.67
CA ARG A 263 3.60 -10.14 30.41
C ARG A 263 4.48 -10.39 29.18
N LEU A 264 5.72 -9.89 29.16
CA LEU A 264 6.67 -10.20 28.08
C LEU A 264 7.05 -11.69 28.06
N ARG A 265 7.23 -12.33 29.22
CA ARG A 265 7.49 -13.78 29.29
C ARG A 265 6.31 -14.60 28.77
N GLU A 266 5.10 -14.24 29.17
CA GLU A 266 3.88 -14.92 28.73
C GLU A 266 3.72 -14.87 27.21
N VAL A 267 3.92 -13.70 26.60
CA VAL A 267 3.80 -13.55 25.14
C VAL A 267 4.83 -14.39 24.39
N PHE A 268 6.09 -14.39 24.82
CA PHE A 268 7.13 -15.22 24.17
C PHE A 268 6.84 -16.71 24.35
N LYS A 269 6.32 -17.12 25.51
CA LYS A 269 5.92 -18.51 25.77
C LYS A 269 4.74 -18.93 24.89
N GLU A 270 3.71 -18.09 24.79
CA GLU A 270 2.55 -18.33 23.91
C GLU A 270 2.99 -18.46 22.44
N ALA A 271 3.93 -17.63 22.00
CA ALA A 271 4.49 -17.71 20.65
C ALA A 271 5.24 -19.02 20.39
N GLU A 272 6.03 -19.49 21.37
CA GLU A 272 6.75 -20.76 21.29
C GLU A 272 5.80 -21.97 21.26
N GLU A 273 4.73 -21.95 22.05
CA GLU A 273 3.72 -23.02 22.09
C GLU A 273 2.90 -23.12 20.79
N ASN A 274 2.62 -21.99 20.14
CA ASN A 274 1.82 -21.91 18.90
C ASN A 274 2.64 -21.87 17.60
N ALA A 275 3.94 -22.21 17.67
CA ALA A 275 4.86 -22.10 16.53
C ALA A 275 4.41 -22.91 15.29
N PRO A 276 4.51 -22.38 14.05
CA PRO A 276 5.20 -21.15 13.66
C PRO A 276 4.46 -19.85 14.02
N SER A 277 5.18 -18.90 14.62
CA SER A 277 4.60 -17.67 15.19
C SER A 277 5.41 -16.42 14.84
N ILE A 278 4.72 -15.29 14.74
CA ILE A 278 5.32 -13.96 14.56
C ILE A 278 4.88 -13.08 15.72
N ILE A 279 5.86 -12.55 16.46
CA ILE A 279 5.64 -11.56 17.52
C ILE A 279 5.87 -10.18 16.92
N PHE A 280 4.85 -9.34 16.88
CA PHE A 280 4.95 -7.96 16.44
C PHE A 280 4.92 -7.02 17.65
N ILE A 281 5.95 -6.21 17.80
CA ILE A 281 6.07 -5.19 18.84
C ILE A 281 6.02 -3.82 18.18
N ASP A 282 4.89 -3.13 18.30
CA ASP A 282 4.75 -1.74 17.86
C ASP A 282 5.33 -0.77 18.90
N GLU A 283 5.78 0.39 18.46
CA GLU A 283 6.40 1.42 19.31
C GLU A 283 7.45 0.85 20.28
N ILE A 284 8.35 0.01 19.76
CA ILE A 284 9.36 -0.68 20.57
C ILE A 284 10.31 0.29 21.30
N ASP A 285 10.44 1.52 20.81
CA ASP A 285 11.18 2.60 21.49
C ASP A 285 10.56 3.01 22.83
N ALA A 286 9.28 2.71 23.09
CA ALA A 286 8.65 2.95 24.39
C ALA A 286 9.11 1.97 25.47
N ILE A 287 9.35 0.70 25.12
CA ILE A 287 9.79 -0.34 26.07
C ILE A 287 11.30 -0.55 26.08
N ALA A 288 11.99 -0.10 25.04
CA ALA A 288 13.44 -0.22 24.92
C ALA A 288 14.17 1.08 24.53
N PRO A 289 13.93 2.19 25.24
CA PRO A 289 14.69 3.42 25.02
C PRO A 289 16.17 3.27 25.39
N LYS A 290 17.01 4.17 24.91
CA LYS A 290 18.43 4.26 25.30
C LYS A 290 18.58 4.36 26.81
N ARG A 291 19.37 3.44 27.39
CA ARG A 291 19.65 3.39 28.85
C ARG A 291 20.20 4.69 29.44
N SER A 292 20.87 5.53 28.63
CA SER A 292 21.40 6.82 29.05
C SER A 292 20.33 7.90 29.22
N GLU A 293 19.20 7.78 28.51
CA GLU A 293 18.10 8.75 28.52
C GLU A 293 17.04 8.40 29.59
N VAL A 294 17.16 7.21 30.19
CA VAL A 294 16.20 6.63 31.13
C VAL A 294 16.62 6.85 32.59
N THR A 295 15.77 7.53 33.36
CA THR A 295 15.93 7.69 34.82
C THR A 295 15.28 6.55 35.61
N GLY A 296 14.23 5.89 35.10
CA GLY A 296 13.50 4.82 35.78
C GLY A 296 14.21 3.46 35.78
N GLU A 297 14.21 2.76 36.92
CA GLU A 297 14.76 1.39 37.01
C GLU A 297 13.88 0.34 36.32
N VAL A 298 12.57 0.56 36.26
CA VAL A 298 11.61 -0.39 35.66
C VAL A 298 11.87 -0.53 34.16
N GLU A 299 12.03 0.59 33.45
CA GLU A 299 12.35 0.60 32.01
C GLU A 299 13.65 -0.16 31.69
N LYS A 300 14.71 0.05 32.47
CA LYS A 300 15.99 -0.64 32.29
C LYS A 300 15.87 -2.16 32.44
N ARG A 301 14.97 -2.63 33.33
CA ARG A 301 14.71 -4.05 33.53
C ARG A 301 13.89 -4.65 32.42
N VAL A 302 12.85 -3.95 31.95
CA VAL A 302 12.06 -4.35 30.78
C VAL A 302 12.96 -4.51 29.55
N VAL A 303 13.88 -3.56 29.30
CA VAL A 303 14.90 -3.69 28.23
C VAL A 303 15.73 -4.96 28.43
N SER A 304 16.25 -5.18 29.63
CA SER A 304 17.11 -6.33 29.93
C SER A 304 16.37 -7.66 29.79
N GLN A 305 15.09 -7.71 30.17
CA GLN A 305 14.22 -8.86 29.99
C GLN A 305 13.97 -9.15 28.51
N LEU A 306 13.68 -8.12 27.70
CA LEU A 306 13.50 -8.28 26.25
C LEU A 306 14.78 -8.80 25.58
N LEU A 307 15.95 -8.28 25.94
CA LEU A 307 17.24 -8.79 25.46
C LEU A 307 17.44 -10.27 25.80
N THR A 308 17.11 -10.65 27.03
CA THR A 308 17.24 -12.04 27.50
C THR A 308 16.30 -12.97 26.74
N LEU A 309 15.06 -12.54 26.47
CA LEU A 309 14.09 -13.31 25.69
C LEU A 309 14.56 -13.49 24.25
N MET A 310 15.04 -12.43 23.59
CA MET A 310 15.58 -12.49 22.23
C MET A 310 16.79 -13.43 22.12
N ASP A 311 17.72 -13.35 23.07
CA ASP A 311 18.89 -14.25 23.11
C ASP A 311 18.49 -15.70 23.41
N GLY A 312 17.44 -15.88 24.21
CA GLY A 312 16.88 -17.17 24.61
C GLY A 312 16.10 -17.91 23.52
N LEU A 313 15.70 -17.22 22.44
CA LEU A 313 15.04 -17.84 21.29
C LEU A 313 15.97 -18.88 20.66
N LYS A 314 15.60 -20.15 20.80
CA LYS A 314 16.32 -21.29 20.24
C LYS A 314 16.40 -21.18 18.72
N SER A 315 17.54 -21.53 18.14
CA SER A 315 17.89 -21.41 16.71
C SER A 315 17.06 -22.26 15.73
N ARG A 316 16.00 -22.94 16.17
CA ARG A 316 15.10 -23.71 15.27
C ARG A 316 14.10 -22.83 14.50
N GLY A 317 14.19 -21.50 14.59
CA GLY A 317 13.69 -20.56 13.58
C GLY A 317 12.17 -20.49 13.37
N LYS A 318 11.36 -21.00 14.30
CA LYS A 318 9.88 -20.99 14.16
C LYS A 318 9.19 -19.79 14.80
N VAL A 319 9.92 -18.99 15.56
CA VAL A 319 9.41 -17.74 16.15
C VAL A 319 10.28 -16.59 15.63
N ILE A 320 9.65 -15.62 15.00
CA ILE A 320 10.31 -14.43 14.45
C ILE A 320 9.74 -13.20 15.13
N VAL A 321 10.61 -12.27 15.53
CA VAL A 321 10.21 -11.02 16.20
C VAL A 321 10.32 -9.85 15.23
N ILE A 322 9.22 -9.13 15.02
CA ILE A 322 9.18 -7.90 14.22
C ILE A 322 8.97 -6.72 15.16
N GLY A 323 9.96 -5.83 15.26
CA GLY A 323 9.84 -4.57 15.99
C GLY A 323 9.48 -3.43 15.03
N ALA A 324 8.62 -2.52 15.43
CA ALA A 324 8.33 -1.29 14.68
C ALA A 324 8.63 -0.05 15.52
N THR A 325 9.29 0.94 14.91
CA THR A 325 9.56 2.23 15.54
C THR A 325 9.52 3.36 14.52
N ASN A 326 9.16 4.56 14.96
CA ASN A 326 9.31 5.79 14.17
C ASN A 326 10.69 6.45 14.42
N ARG A 327 11.36 6.09 15.51
CA ARG A 327 12.58 6.73 16.03
C ARG A 327 13.66 5.67 16.28
N PRO A 328 14.31 5.13 15.23
CA PRO A 328 15.34 4.09 15.38
C PRO A 328 16.57 4.55 16.17
N ASP A 329 16.76 5.86 16.29
CA ASP A 329 17.81 6.49 17.09
C ASP A 329 17.48 6.56 18.59
N ALA A 330 16.22 6.43 18.99
CA ALA A 330 15.81 6.39 20.40
C ALA A 330 15.97 4.99 21.03
N LEU A 331 16.05 3.95 20.19
CA LEU A 331 16.15 2.55 20.61
C LEU A 331 17.53 2.21 21.23
N ASP A 332 17.55 1.32 22.22
CA ASP A 332 18.78 0.76 22.78
C ASP A 332 19.63 0.08 21.68
N PRO A 333 20.88 0.51 21.46
CA PRO A 333 21.76 -0.07 20.45
C PRO A 333 22.05 -1.58 20.63
N ALA A 334 21.86 -2.11 21.84
CA ALA A 334 22.03 -3.53 22.12
C ALA A 334 21.00 -4.40 21.39
N LEU A 335 19.79 -3.89 21.15
CA LEU A 335 18.75 -4.60 20.40
C LEU A 335 19.08 -4.72 18.90
N ARG A 336 19.87 -3.79 18.37
CA ARG A 336 20.27 -3.71 16.96
C ARG A 336 21.52 -4.53 16.61
N ARG A 337 21.99 -5.35 17.55
CA ARG A 337 23.17 -6.20 17.34
C ARG A 337 22.78 -7.53 16.69
N PRO A 338 23.72 -8.15 15.95
CA PRO A 338 23.52 -9.50 15.42
C PRO A 338 23.11 -10.51 16.52
N GLY A 339 22.19 -11.41 16.20
CA GLY A 339 21.50 -12.32 17.11
C GLY A 339 20.15 -11.82 17.63
N ARG A 340 19.74 -10.58 17.32
CA ARG A 340 18.51 -9.93 17.81
C ARG A 340 17.74 -9.30 16.65
N PHE A 341 17.75 -7.97 16.50
CA PHE A 341 17.31 -7.33 15.26
C PHE A 341 18.46 -7.28 14.26
N ASP A 342 18.66 -8.38 13.56
CA ASP A 342 19.71 -8.57 12.56
C ASP A 342 19.51 -7.71 11.31
N ARG A 343 18.26 -7.32 11.07
CA ARG A 343 17.83 -6.68 9.84
C ARG A 343 17.00 -5.45 10.17
N GLU A 344 17.39 -4.33 9.60
CA GLU A 344 16.65 -3.08 9.68
C GLU A 344 16.09 -2.76 8.30
N ILE A 345 14.78 -2.50 8.23
CA ILE A 345 14.08 -2.20 6.99
C ILE A 345 13.41 -0.84 7.14
N GLU A 346 13.79 0.09 6.25
CA GLU A 346 13.12 1.37 6.14
C GLU A 346 11.79 1.24 5.40
N VAL A 347 10.72 1.72 6.03
CA VAL A 347 9.41 1.91 5.44
C VAL A 347 9.22 3.41 5.23
N GLY A 348 9.59 3.87 4.04
CA GLY A 348 9.59 5.28 3.66
C GLY A 348 8.22 5.80 3.22
N VAL A 349 8.19 7.09 2.82
CA VAL A 349 7.03 7.71 2.17
C VAL A 349 6.87 7.09 0.77
N PRO A 350 5.65 6.74 0.34
CA PRO A 350 5.41 6.15 -0.97
C PRO A 350 5.76 7.12 -2.12
N ASP A 351 6.33 6.56 -3.18
CA ASP A 351 6.57 7.25 -4.44
C ASP A 351 5.25 7.49 -5.20
N ARG A 352 5.32 8.17 -6.34
CA ARG A 352 4.13 8.46 -7.16
C ARG A 352 3.31 7.20 -7.48
N GLN A 353 3.98 6.13 -7.87
CA GLN A 353 3.32 4.87 -8.22
C GLN A 353 2.71 4.19 -7.00
N GLY A 354 3.42 4.19 -5.87
CA GLY A 354 2.94 3.68 -4.60
C GLY A 354 1.72 4.44 -4.07
N ARG A 355 1.71 5.77 -4.18
CA ARG A 355 0.53 6.59 -3.81
C ARG A 355 -0.69 6.22 -4.65
N LYS A 356 -0.51 6.02 -5.96
CA LYS A 356 -1.58 5.55 -6.85
C LYS A 356 -2.10 4.18 -6.40
N GLU A 357 -1.22 3.24 -6.06
CA GLU A 357 -1.61 1.91 -5.57
C GLU A 357 -2.39 1.99 -4.25
N ILE A 358 -1.94 2.81 -3.31
CA ILE A 358 -2.64 3.05 -2.03
C ILE A 358 -4.03 3.64 -2.28
N LEU A 359 -4.14 4.63 -3.17
CA LEU A 359 -5.43 5.20 -3.56
C LEU A 359 -6.32 4.14 -4.21
N GLN A 360 -5.79 3.28 -5.08
CA GLN A 360 -6.55 2.16 -5.67
C GLN A 360 -7.07 1.19 -4.60
N ILE A 361 -6.28 0.89 -3.56
CA ILE A 361 -6.71 0.04 -2.43
C ILE A 361 -7.88 0.70 -1.70
N HIS A 362 -7.72 1.94 -1.26
CA HIS A 362 -8.75 2.63 -0.47
C HIS A 362 -10.00 3.02 -1.28
N THR A 363 -9.91 3.02 -2.61
CA THR A 363 -11.06 3.31 -3.50
C THR A 363 -11.70 2.05 -4.11
N ARG A 364 -11.17 0.84 -3.90
CA ARG A 364 -11.68 -0.42 -4.49
C ARG A 364 -13.17 -0.64 -4.22
N GLY A 365 -13.64 -0.27 -3.02
CA GLY A 365 -15.04 -0.42 -2.60
C GLY A 365 -15.90 0.82 -2.83
N MET A 366 -15.36 1.90 -3.37
CA MET A 366 -16.05 3.18 -3.49
C MET A 366 -16.75 3.32 -4.85
N PRO A 367 -18.02 3.77 -4.90
CA PRO A 367 -18.73 4.04 -6.14
C PRO A 367 -18.21 5.34 -6.77
N ILE A 368 -17.07 5.27 -7.47
CA ILE A 368 -16.51 6.43 -8.17
C ILE A 368 -17.19 6.61 -9.53
N GLU A 369 -17.65 7.82 -9.79
CA GLU A 369 -18.13 8.25 -11.10
C GLU A 369 -17.04 9.10 -11.79
N PRO A 370 -16.35 8.55 -12.81
CA PRO A 370 -15.37 9.32 -13.56
C PRO A 370 -16.02 10.34 -14.49
N GLU A 371 -15.31 11.41 -14.82
CA GLU A 371 -15.74 12.40 -15.83
C GLU A 371 -15.50 11.84 -17.24
N PHE A 372 -16.54 11.74 -18.07
CA PHE A 372 -16.46 11.23 -19.44
C PHE A 372 -16.09 12.32 -20.43
N ARG A 373 -14.97 13.00 -20.18
CA ARG A 373 -14.46 14.04 -21.09
C ARG A 373 -14.09 13.42 -22.43
N LYS A 374 -14.58 14.05 -23.50
CA LYS A 374 -14.35 13.59 -24.89
C LYS A 374 -12.89 13.33 -25.23
N SER A 375 -11.98 14.19 -24.75
CA SER A 375 -10.52 14.04 -24.94
C SER A 375 -9.96 12.80 -24.26
N ASP A 376 -10.34 12.56 -23.00
CA ASP A 376 -9.82 11.44 -22.21
C ASP A 376 -10.36 10.10 -22.71
N VAL A 377 -11.66 10.05 -23.05
CA VAL A 377 -12.29 8.86 -23.65
C VAL A 377 -11.64 8.53 -24.99
N LYS A 378 -11.37 9.52 -25.85
CA LYS A 378 -10.69 9.30 -27.13
C LYS A 378 -9.29 8.72 -26.94
N ARG A 379 -8.48 9.31 -26.04
CA ARG A 379 -7.14 8.80 -25.71
C ARG A 379 -7.19 7.33 -25.26
N ILE A 380 -8.13 6.99 -24.38
CA ILE A 380 -8.30 5.61 -23.87
C ILE A 380 -8.73 4.65 -25.00
N LEU A 381 -9.66 5.05 -25.87
CA LEU A 381 -10.08 4.24 -27.00
C LEU A 381 -8.92 4.01 -27.99
N GLU A 382 -8.06 5.00 -28.20
CA GLU A 382 -6.86 4.87 -29.03
C GLU A 382 -5.84 3.90 -28.41
N GLU A 383 -5.61 3.94 -27.09
CA GLU A 383 -4.77 2.97 -26.40
C GLU A 383 -5.32 1.53 -26.49
N LEU A 384 -6.65 1.38 -26.44
CA LEU A 384 -7.32 0.08 -26.54
C LEU A 384 -7.29 -0.49 -27.96
N ARG A 385 -6.88 0.28 -28.98
CA ARG A 385 -6.88 -0.14 -30.39
C ARG A 385 -5.96 -1.35 -30.66
N GLY A 386 -4.93 -1.53 -29.82
CA GLY A 386 -4.04 -2.69 -29.86
C GLY A 386 -4.62 -3.97 -29.25
N ASP A 387 -5.79 -3.89 -28.62
CA ASP A 387 -6.44 -5.02 -27.97
C ASP A 387 -7.29 -5.82 -28.95
N GLU A 388 -6.94 -7.09 -29.16
CA GLU A 388 -7.68 -7.99 -30.06
C GLU A 388 -9.15 -8.16 -29.64
N ARG A 389 -9.47 -7.93 -28.36
CA ARG A 389 -10.81 -8.12 -27.78
C ARG A 389 -11.88 -7.20 -28.36
N PHE A 390 -11.50 -5.99 -28.81
CA PHE A 390 -12.45 -4.94 -29.20
C PHE A 390 -12.26 -4.45 -30.65
N ARG A 391 -11.51 -5.21 -31.46
CA ARG A 391 -11.15 -4.86 -32.84
C ARG A 391 -12.43 -4.62 -33.67
N GLY A 392 -12.53 -3.44 -34.29
CA GLY A 392 -13.70 -3.01 -35.09
C GLY A 392 -14.83 -2.34 -34.29
N THR A 393 -14.99 -2.60 -32.99
CA THR A 393 -15.91 -1.84 -32.12
C THR A 393 -15.31 -0.49 -31.74
N ILE A 394 -14.00 -0.45 -31.51
CA ILE A 394 -13.26 0.78 -31.17
C ILE A 394 -13.37 1.84 -32.27
N ASP A 395 -13.15 1.48 -33.54
CA ASP A 395 -13.21 2.46 -34.63
C ASP A 395 -14.61 3.06 -34.81
N ARG A 396 -15.66 2.29 -34.48
CA ARG A 396 -17.05 2.76 -34.44
C ARG A 396 -17.31 3.64 -33.21
N ALA A 397 -16.78 3.25 -32.05
CA ALA A 397 -16.87 4.03 -30.82
C ALA A 397 -16.21 5.41 -31.00
N ILE A 398 -14.99 5.48 -31.54
CA ILE A 398 -14.26 6.73 -31.79
C ILE A 398 -15.09 7.67 -32.69
N LYS A 399 -15.61 7.17 -33.81
CA LYS A 399 -16.43 7.98 -34.74
C LYS A 399 -17.72 8.51 -34.11
N LYS A 400 -18.37 7.72 -33.24
CA LYS A 400 -19.61 8.13 -32.55
C LYS A 400 -19.31 9.11 -31.41
N VAL A 401 -18.29 8.85 -30.60
CA VAL A 401 -17.84 9.74 -29.52
C VAL A 401 -17.39 11.10 -30.07
N GLU A 402 -16.81 11.13 -31.28
CA GLU A 402 -16.45 12.38 -31.96
C GLU A 402 -17.66 13.24 -32.34
N LYS A 403 -18.83 12.63 -32.54
CA LYS A 403 -20.08 13.35 -32.83
C LYS A 403 -20.92 13.69 -31.60
N ALA A 404 -20.60 13.10 -30.46
CA ALA A 404 -21.31 13.36 -29.21
C ALA A 404 -21.10 14.80 -28.73
N LYS A 405 -22.16 15.38 -28.16
CA LYS A 405 -22.22 16.74 -27.63
C LYS A 405 -21.96 16.78 -26.13
N ASP A 406 -22.50 15.82 -25.38
CA ASP A 406 -22.49 15.81 -23.92
C ASP A 406 -21.95 14.49 -23.33
N GLU A 407 -21.52 14.52 -22.06
CA GLU A 407 -20.99 13.34 -21.36
C GLU A 407 -21.99 12.18 -21.27
N LYS A 408 -23.29 12.49 -21.08
CA LYS A 408 -24.36 11.47 -21.04
C LYS A 408 -24.47 10.72 -22.36
N GLU A 409 -24.40 11.45 -23.49
CA GLU A 409 -24.47 10.86 -24.81
C GLU A 409 -23.26 9.93 -25.06
N ILE A 410 -22.07 10.30 -24.57
CA ILE A 410 -20.88 9.45 -24.62
C ILE A 410 -21.09 8.14 -23.83
N GLN A 411 -21.65 8.22 -22.62
CA GLN A 411 -21.95 7.03 -21.81
C GLN A 411 -22.94 6.10 -22.51
N ASP A 412 -24.04 6.65 -23.06
CA ASP A 412 -25.07 5.87 -23.75
C ASP A 412 -24.54 5.23 -25.04
N ILE A 413 -23.68 5.94 -25.79
CA ILE A 413 -22.99 5.39 -26.96
C ILE A 413 -22.11 4.20 -26.56
N LEU A 414 -21.36 4.30 -25.47
CA LEU A 414 -20.47 3.23 -25.03
C LEU A 414 -21.26 2.00 -24.55
N LYS A 415 -22.30 2.22 -23.71
CA LYS A 415 -23.17 1.15 -23.22
C LYS A 415 -23.91 0.42 -24.35
N SER A 416 -24.41 1.17 -25.34
CA SER A 416 -25.14 0.59 -26.47
C SER A 416 -24.26 -0.17 -27.47
N LEU A 417 -22.96 0.10 -27.50
CA LEU A 417 -22.02 -0.60 -28.37
C LEU A 417 -21.57 -1.93 -27.76
N ASP A 418 -21.07 -1.89 -26.53
CA ASP A 418 -20.58 -3.05 -25.79
C ASP A 418 -20.43 -2.68 -24.31
N GLU A 419 -21.15 -3.39 -23.44
CA GLU A 419 -21.11 -3.21 -21.99
C GLU A 419 -19.70 -3.48 -21.42
N ARG A 420 -18.97 -4.45 -21.98
CA ARG A 420 -17.59 -4.77 -21.56
C ARG A 420 -16.62 -3.65 -21.91
N LEU A 421 -16.85 -2.97 -23.03
CA LEU A 421 -16.07 -1.80 -23.43
C LEU A 421 -16.36 -0.62 -22.50
N TYR A 422 -17.63 -0.41 -22.14
CA TYR A 422 -18.01 0.63 -21.18
C TYR A 422 -17.29 0.44 -19.84
N ASP A 423 -17.31 -0.77 -19.28
CA ASP A 423 -16.64 -1.07 -18.01
C ASP A 423 -15.13 -0.88 -18.09
N GLU A 424 -14.48 -1.33 -19.18
CA GLU A 424 -13.04 -1.14 -19.37
C GLU A 424 -12.66 0.35 -19.48
N VAL A 425 -13.43 1.14 -20.24
CA VAL A 425 -13.23 2.59 -20.35
C VAL A 425 -13.44 3.28 -19.00
N LYS A 426 -14.51 2.91 -18.28
CA LYS A 426 -14.79 3.44 -16.93
C LYS A 426 -13.62 3.16 -15.98
N HIS A 427 -13.10 1.94 -15.97
CA HIS A 427 -11.95 1.57 -15.15
C HIS A 427 -10.69 2.38 -15.49
N ARG A 428 -10.39 2.59 -16.77
CA ARG A 428 -9.24 3.39 -17.21
C ARG A 428 -9.38 4.88 -16.89
N LEU A 429 -10.60 5.42 -16.96
CA LEU A 429 -10.86 6.80 -16.54
C LEU A 429 -10.65 6.98 -15.02
N ILE A 430 -11.11 6.04 -14.21
CA ILE A 430 -10.84 6.05 -12.76
C ILE A 430 -9.32 5.95 -12.52
N ASP A 431 -8.63 5.06 -13.23
CA ASP A 431 -7.18 4.92 -13.11
C ASP A 431 -6.42 6.22 -13.46
N ALA A 432 -6.88 6.95 -14.48
CA ALA A 432 -6.35 8.25 -14.86
C ALA A 432 -6.60 9.32 -13.77
N LEU A 433 -7.79 9.34 -13.17
CA LEU A 433 -8.11 10.21 -12.04
C LEU A 433 -7.18 9.92 -10.83
N LEU A 434 -6.99 8.64 -10.50
CA LEU A 434 -6.11 8.26 -9.38
C LEU A 434 -4.64 8.63 -9.66
N LYS A 435 -4.20 8.55 -10.92
CA LYS A 435 -2.86 9.01 -11.33
C LYS A 435 -2.70 10.52 -11.13
N GLU A 436 -3.71 11.30 -11.51
CA GLU A 436 -3.74 12.75 -11.29
C GLU A 436 -3.73 13.11 -9.79
N LEU A 437 -4.46 12.37 -8.96
CA LEU A 437 -4.45 12.56 -7.50
C LEU A 437 -3.09 12.19 -6.90
N ALA A 438 -2.44 11.12 -7.39
CA ALA A 438 -1.09 10.74 -6.97
C ALA A 438 -0.04 11.83 -7.27
N ASP A 439 -0.22 12.59 -8.35
CA ASP A 439 0.63 13.73 -8.71
C ASP A 439 0.47 14.91 -7.74
N LYS A 440 -0.75 15.12 -7.23
CA LYS A 440 -1.06 16.24 -6.33
C LYS A 440 -0.84 15.93 -4.85
N THR A 441 -0.59 14.67 -4.49
CA THR A 441 -0.44 14.20 -3.10
C THR A 441 1.01 13.97 -2.71
N HIS A 442 1.91 14.89 -3.10
CA HIS A 442 3.32 14.77 -2.73
C HIS A 442 3.51 14.80 -1.21
N GLY A 443 4.34 13.91 -0.68
CA GLY A 443 4.57 13.79 0.77
C GLY A 443 3.43 13.14 1.58
N PHE A 444 2.31 12.75 0.97
CA PHE A 444 1.26 12.02 1.67
C PHE A 444 1.73 10.60 2.01
N VAL A 445 1.48 10.15 3.24
CA VAL A 445 1.68 8.73 3.63
C VAL A 445 0.40 7.92 3.42
N GLY A 446 0.49 6.60 3.62
CA GLY A 446 -0.65 5.69 3.46
C GLY A 446 -1.87 6.11 4.29
N ALA A 447 -1.65 6.53 5.54
CA ALA A 447 -2.72 7.04 6.41
C ALA A 447 -3.38 8.32 5.87
N ASP A 448 -2.60 9.24 5.28
CA ASP A 448 -3.13 10.49 4.71
C ASP A 448 -3.97 10.20 3.46
N LEU A 449 -3.52 9.28 2.60
CA LEU A 449 -4.26 8.86 1.40
C LEU A 449 -5.53 8.08 1.76
N ALA A 450 -5.48 7.28 2.82
CA ALA A 450 -6.67 6.63 3.38
C ALA A 450 -7.67 7.66 3.91
N ALA A 451 -7.18 8.68 4.62
CA ALA A 451 -7.99 9.80 5.07
C ALA A 451 -8.58 10.57 3.89
N LEU A 452 -7.81 10.78 2.82
CA LEU A 452 -8.27 11.45 1.60
C LEU A 452 -9.43 10.72 0.93
N ALA A 453 -9.32 9.41 0.77
CA ALA A 453 -10.41 8.61 0.22
C ALA A 453 -11.65 8.64 1.11
N ARG A 454 -11.48 8.56 2.44
CA ARG A 454 -12.58 8.63 3.41
C ARG A 454 -13.27 9.99 3.39
N GLU A 455 -12.51 11.07 3.35
CA GLU A 455 -13.04 12.42 3.33
C GLU A 455 -13.74 12.72 2.01
N ALA A 456 -13.26 12.20 0.88
CA ALA A 456 -13.97 12.28 -0.41
C ALA A 456 -15.33 11.57 -0.35
N ALA A 457 -15.41 10.39 0.28
CA ALA A 457 -16.69 9.72 0.50
C ALA A 457 -17.62 10.52 1.44
N MET A 458 -17.07 11.14 2.49
CA MET A 458 -17.83 12.02 3.38
C MET A 458 -18.30 13.30 2.68
N ALA A 459 -17.51 13.88 1.79
CA ALA A 459 -17.93 15.04 0.99
C ALA A 459 -19.12 14.70 0.09
N ALA A 460 -19.10 13.54 -0.57
CA ALA A 460 -20.22 13.04 -1.35
C ALA A 460 -21.47 12.81 -0.47
N LEU A 461 -21.31 12.26 0.74
CA LEU A 461 -22.41 12.08 1.69
C LEU A 461 -22.98 13.43 2.17
N ARG A 462 -22.12 14.38 2.54
CA ARG A 462 -22.53 15.74 2.96
C ARG A 462 -23.30 16.46 1.85
N ARG A 463 -22.95 16.23 0.58
CA ARG A 463 -23.68 16.78 -0.58
C ARG A 463 -25.12 16.25 -0.61
N LEU A 464 -25.33 14.94 -0.50
CA LEU A 464 -26.67 14.35 -0.51
C LEU A 464 -27.52 14.75 0.71
N ILE A 465 -26.89 14.90 1.87
CA ILE A 465 -27.56 15.43 3.07
C ILE A 465 -28.05 16.86 2.82
N LYS A 466 -27.21 17.73 2.24
CA LYS A 466 -27.59 19.12 1.90
C LYS A 466 -28.70 19.19 0.86
N GLU A 467 -28.75 18.24 -0.05
CA GLU A 467 -29.84 18.10 -1.04
C GLU A 467 -31.16 17.61 -0.43
N GLY A 468 -31.17 17.25 0.88
CA GLY A 468 -32.37 16.80 1.58
C GLY A 468 -32.80 15.37 1.25
N LYS A 469 -31.92 14.58 0.62
CA LYS A 469 -32.21 13.20 0.19
C LYS A 469 -31.97 12.15 1.27
N ILE A 470 -31.28 12.53 2.34
CA ILE A 470 -30.96 11.66 3.47
C ILE A 470 -31.54 12.30 4.73
N ASP A 471 -32.50 11.61 5.34
CA ASP A 471 -33.05 11.95 6.64
C ASP A 471 -32.23 11.27 7.73
N PHE A 472 -31.80 12.03 8.75
CA PHE A 472 -31.02 11.51 9.87
C PHE A 472 -31.85 10.65 10.82
N GLU A 473 -33.17 10.78 10.82
CA GLU A 473 -34.07 10.02 11.70
C GLU A 473 -34.58 8.72 11.07
N ALA A 474 -34.32 8.49 9.78
CA ALA A 474 -34.73 7.26 9.12
C ALA A 474 -33.89 6.06 9.57
N GLU A 475 -34.55 4.99 10.03
CA GLU A 475 -33.87 3.73 10.40
C GLU A 475 -33.20 3.03 9.21
N HIS A 476 -33.64 3.33 7.98
CA HIS A 476 -33.16 2.70 6.74
C HIS A 476 -32.92 3.74 5.64
N ILE A 477 -31.82 3.58 4.90
CA ILE A 477 -31.52 4.41 3.73
C ILE A 477 -32.23 3.80 2.51
N PRO A 478 -33.08 4.55 1.79
CA PRO A 478 -33.76 4.05 0.58
C PRO A 478 -32.77 3.59 -0.49
N LYS A 479 -33.15 2.56 -1.26
CA LYS A 479 -32.33 2.01 -2.36
C LYS A 479 -31.95 3.07 -3.40
N GLU A 480 -32.84 4.01 -3.70
CA GLU A 480 -32.56 5.08 -4.68
C GLU A 480 -31.38 5.96 -4.24
N VAL A 481 -31.29 6.25 -2.94
CA VAL A 481 -30.21 7.06 -2.37
C VAL A 481 -28.86 6.31 -2.45
N LEU A 482 -28.87 5.00 -2.24
CA LEU A 482 -27.67 4.16 -2.36
C LEU A 482 -27.15 4.08 -3.81
N GLU A 483 -28.05 4.08 -4.80
CA GLU A 483 -27.69 4.09 -6.23
C GLU A 483 -27.18 5.47 -6.69
N GLU A 484 -27.70 6.56 -6.11
CA GLU A 484 -27.24 7.93 -6.37
C GLU A 484 -25.93 8.29 -5.66
N LEU A 485 -25.56 7.57 -4.59
CA LEU A 485 -24.36 7.83 -3.82
C LEU A 485 -23.11 7.49 -4.63
N LYS A 486 -22.59 8.50 -5.34
CA LYS A 486 -21.39 8.42 -6.17
C LYS A 486 -20.38 9.47 -5.79
N VAL A 487 -19.13 9.05 -5.67
CA VAL A 487 -17.98 9.93 -5.40
C VAL A 487 -17.45 10.46 -6.72
N THR A 488 -17.37 11.78 -6.85
CA THR A 488 -16.93 12.48 -8.05
C THR A 488 -15.53 13.06 -7.86
N LYS A 489 -14.90 13.48 -8.96
CA LYS A 489 -13.62 14.21 -8.92
C LYS A 489 -13.67 15.41 -7.96
N ARG A 490 -14.77 16.16 -7.93
CA ARG A 490 -14.92 17.35 -7.06
C ARG A 490 -14.79 17.01 -5.59
N ASP A 491 -15.33 15.87 -5.18
CA ASP A 491 -15.30 15.42 -3.78
C ASP A 491 -13.86 15.14 -3.31
N PHE A 492 -13.02 14.56 -4.17
CA PHE A 492 -11.58 14.39 -3.88
C PHE A 492 -10.84 15.73 -3.79
N TYR A 493 -11.19 16.70 -4.61
CA TYR A 493 -10.57 18.03 -4.56
C TYR A 493 -11.02 18.84 -3.34
N GLU A 494 -12.24 18.67 -2.86
CA GLU A 494 -12.67 19.23 -1.58
C GLU A 494 -11.93 18.57 -0.41
N ALA A 495 -11.78 17.25 -0.46
CA ALA A 495 -11.02 16.52 0.55
C ALA A 495 -9.54 16.94 0.61
N LEU A 496 -8.89 17.19 -0.53
CA LEU A 496 -7.51 17.71 -0.59
C LEU A 496 -7.34 19.07 0.11
N LYS A 497 -8.39 19.89 0.22
CA LYS A 497 -8.32 21.19 0.91
C LYS A 497 -8.31 21.05 2.43
N MET A 498 -8.77 19.91 2.96
CA MET A 498 -8.93 19.68 4.40
C MET A 498 -7.80 18.85 5.01
N ILE A 499 -7.02 18.15 4.18
CA ILE A 499 -6.02 17.19 4.64
C ILE A 499 -4.62 17.74 4.41
N GLU A 500 -3.87 17.82 5.51
CA GLU A 500 -2.44 18.16 5.48
C GLU A 500 -1.59 16.88 5.55
N PRO A 501 -0.47 16.80 4.82
CA PRO A 501 0.39 15.63 4.84
C PRO A 501 1.07 15.45 6.20
N SER A 502 0.99 14.24 6.76
CA SER A 502 1.60 13.93 8.05
C SER A 502 3.13 13.94 7.99
N ALA A 503 3.73 13.56 6.85
CA ALA A 503 5.19 13.59 6.69
C ALA A 503 5.75 15.02 6.61
N LEU A 504 4.96 16.00 6.16
CA LEU A 504 5.36 17.40 6.08
C LEU A 504 5.22 18.14 7.41
N ARG A 505 4.44 17.62 8.36
CA ARG A 505 4.34 18.24 9.70
C ARG A 505 5.66 18.26 10.47
N GLU A 506 6.63 17.42 10.10
CA GLU A 506 7.95 17.37 10.74
C GLU A 506 9.03 18.20 10.02
N VAL A 507 8.74 18.84 8.87
CA VAL A 507 9.71 19.62 8.09
C VAL A 507 9.01 20.79 7.38
N LEU A 508 9.48 22.01 7.60
CA LEU A 508 9.10 23.18 6.79
C LEU A 508 9.63 22.99 5.35
N LEU A 509 8.91 22.24 4.52
CA LEU A 509 9.12 22.27 3.07
C LEU A 509 8.46 23.56 2.55
N GLU A 510 9.26 24.46 2.02
CA GLU A 510 8.72 25.60 1.28
C GLU A 510 8.51 25.17 -0.17
N ILE A 511 7.35 25.51 -0.75
CA ILE A 511 7.19 25.51 -2.21
C ILE A 511 7.48 26.95 -2.65
N PRO A 512 8.68 27.25 -3.16
CA PRO A 512 8.97 28.58 -3.65
C PRO A 512 8.09 28.91 -4.85
N ASN A 513 7.64 30.16 -4.92
CA ASN A 513 6.83 30.69 -6.02
C ASN A 513 7.64 31.58 -6.97
N VAL A 514 8.97 31.60 -6.82
CA VAL A 514 9.88 32.43 -7.61
C VAL A 514 10.23 31.70 -8.89
N ARG A 515 10.14 32.36 -10.04
CA ARG A 515 10.52 31.81 -11.35
C ARG A 515 11.76 32.49 -11.90
N TRP A 516 12.34 31.93 -12.97
CA TRP A 516 13.50 32.57 -13.63
C TRP A 516 13.21 34.00 -14.13
N GLY A 517 11.94 34.28 -14.47
CA GLY A 517 11.48 35.59 -14.91
C GLY A 517 11.46 36.66 -13.82
N ASP A 518 11.41 36.25 -12.54
CA ASP A 518 11.37 37.16 -11.40
C ASP A 518 12.78 37.65 -11.00
N ILE A 519 13.84 37.07 -11.58
CA ILE A 519 15.23 37.38 -11.28
C ILE A 519 15.85 38.14 -12.45
N GLY A 520 16.22 39.41 -12.24
CA GLY A 520 16.89 40.22 -13.25
C GLY A 520 18.38 39.86 -13.42
N GLY A 521 18.85 39.75 -14.66
CA GLY A 521 20.27 39.56 -14.99
C GLY A 521 20.83 38.15 -14.68
N LEU A 522 22.15 38.05 -14.49
CA LEU A 522 22.88 36.82 -14.12
C LEU A 522 22.67 35.63 -15.07
N GLU A 523 22.48 35.86 -16.37
CA GLU A 523 22.14 34.82 -17.35
C GLU A 523 23.16 33.66 -17.38
N ASN A 524 24.46 33.96 -17.23
CA ASN A 524 25.49 32.91 -17.16
C ASN A 524 25.32 31.99 -15.94
N VAL A 525 24.91 32.55 -14.79
CA VAL A 525 24.69 31.79 -13.55
C VAL A 525 23.39 31.00 -13.63
N LYS A 526 22.32 31.61 -14.18
CA LYS A 526 21.06 30.91 -14.44
C LYS A 526 21.29 29.70 -15.35
N GLN A 527 22.04 29.88 -16.44
CA GLN A 527 22.36 28.80 -17.36
C GLN A 527 23.13 27.67 -16.65
N ALA A 528 24.18 27.99 -15.89
CA ALA A 528 24.94 26.98 -15.13
C ALA A 528 24.06 26.20 -14.12
N LEU A 529 23.12 26.87 -13.47
CA LEU A 529 22.17 26.25 -12.55
C LEU A 529 21.16 25.32 -13.27
N ARG A 530 20.70 25.69 -14.47
CA ARG A 530 19.85 24.81 -15.30
C ARG A 530 20.59 23.54 -15.68
N GLU A 531 21.84 23.67 -16.10
CA GLU A 531 22.68 22.52 -16.50
C GLU A 531 23.01 21.61 -15.32
N ALA A 532 23.27 22.20 -14.14
CA ALA A 532 23.70 21.45 -12.97
C ALA A 532 22.56 20.82 -12.16
N VAL A 533 21.36 21.42 -12.16
CA VAL A 533 20.22 20.94 -11.34
C VAL A 533 19.03 20.51 -12.19
N GLU A 534 18.60 21.34 -13.13
CA GLU A 534 17.36 21.10 -13.87
C GLU A 534 17.50 19.95 -14.87
N TRP A 535 18.63 19.88 -15.61
CA TRP A 535 18.84 18.84 -16.62
C TRP A 535 18.99 17.43 -16.03
N PRO A 536 19.76 17.20 -14.95
CA PRO A 536 19.80 15.88 -14.31
C PRO A 536 18.44 15.40 -13.80
N LEU A 537 17.59 16.32 -13.34
CA LEU A 537 16.25 15.99 -12.84
C LEU A 537 15.26 15.72 -13.97
N LYS A 538 15.29 16.51 -15.06
CA LYS A 538 14.37 16.35 -16.21
C LYS A 538 14.77 15.23 -17.18
N TYR A 539 16.07 14.96 -17.34
CA TYR A 539 16.60 14.03 -18.34
C TYR A 539 17.57 12.98 -17.75
N PRO A 540 17.16 12.19 -16.74
CA PRO A 540 18.05 11.21 -16.09
C PRO A 540 18.56 10.12 -17.05
N GLU A 541 17.75 9.73 -18.03
CA GLU A 541 18.10 8.69 -19.02
C GLU A 541 19.29 9.11 -19.90
N ALA A 542 19.39 10.40 -20.24
CA ALA A 542 20.49 10.93 -21.05
C ALA A 542 21.83 10.85 -20.29
N PHE A 543 21.83 11.14 -18.99
CA PHE A 543 23.02 11.04 -18.15
C PHE A 543 23.47 9.59 -17.95
N GLN A 544 22.52 8.66 -17.78
CA GLN A 544 22.82 7.22 -17.71
C GLN A 544 23.39 6.69 -19.02
N ALA A 545 22.81 7.06 -20.16
CA ALA A 545 23.30 6.65 -21.48
C ALA A 545 24.72 7.16 -21.78
N LEU A 546 25.05 8.36 -21.30
CA LEU A 546 26.37 8.97 -21.45
C LEU A 546 27.38 8.52 -20.38
N GLY A 547 26.94 7.82 -19.33
CA GLY A 547 27.80 7.40 -18.22
C GLY A 547 28.36 8.56 -17.38
N ILE A 548 27.68 9.71 -17.36
CA ILE A 548 28.14 10.92 -16.67
C ILE A 548 27.42 11.02 -15.32
N ASN A 549 28.17 11.23 -14.25
CA ASN A 549 27.59 11.48 -12.94
C ASN A 549 27.19 12.96 -12.80
N PRO A 550 25.95 13.26 -12.38
CA PRO A 550 25.54 14.64 -12.14
C PRO A 550 26.31 15.25 -10.96
N PRO A 551 26.46 16.59 -10.93
CA PRO A 551 27.11 17.27 -9.83
C PRO A 551 26.31 17.09 -8.53
N LYS A 552 26.99 16.71 -7.44
CA LYS A 552 26.36 16.43 -6.14
C LYS A 552 26.12 17.69 -5.28
N GLY A 553 26.80 18.79 -5.58
CA GLY A 553 26.72 20.02 -4.81
C GLY A 553 27.16 21.22 -5.62
N ILE A 554 26.57 22.38 -5.32
CA ILE A 554 26.81 23.65 -6.00
C ILE A 554 27.08 24.70 -4.94
N LEU A 555 28.17 25.46 -5.09
CA LEU A 555 28.51 26.54 -4.18
C LEU A 555 28.25 27.90 -4.84
N LEU A 556 27.31 28.66 -4.29
CA LEU A 556 27.02 30.03 -4.73
C LEU A 556 27.75 31.05 -3.85
N TYR A 557 28.75 31.72 -4.40
CA TYR A 557 29.50 32.78 -3.70
C TYR A 557 29.31 34.15 -4.38
N GLY A 558 29.61 35.23 -3.65
CA GLY A 558 29.33 36.60 -4.08
C GLY A 558 28.98 37.53 -2.90
N PRO A 559 28.93 38.85 -3.12
CA PRO A 559 28.55 39.83 -2.10
C PRO A 559 27.18 39.54 -1.46
N PRO A 560 26.93 40.01 -0.22
CA PRO A 560 25.61 39.89 0.38
C PRO A 560 24.56 40.67 -0.43
N GLY A 561 23.32 40.18 -0.45
CA GLY A 561 22.21 40.84 -1.13
C GLY A 561 22.12 40.64 -2.65
N THR A 562 22.96 39.78 -3.26
CA THR A 562 22.93 39.51 -4.71
C THR A 562 21.91 38.45 -5.15
N GLY A 563 20.92 38.13 -4.31
CA GLY A 563 19.81 37.24 -4.68
C GLY A 563 20.15 35.74 -4.74
N LYS A 564 21.20 35.26 -4.05
CA LYS A 564 21.57 33.83 -4.03
C LYS A 564 20.43 32.91 -3.55
N THR A 565 19.76 33.32 -2.48
CA THR A 565 18.59 32.62 -1.92
C THR A 565 17.43 32.61 -2.93
N LEU A 566 17.24 33.70 -3.69
CA LEU A 566 16.21 33.77 -4.74
C LEU A 566 16.54 32.86 -5.93
N LEU A 567 17.80 32.79 -6.35
CA LEU A 567 18.26 31.87 -7.41
C LEU A 567 18.02 30.41 -7.04
N ALA A 568 18.31 30.03 -5.79
CA ALA A 568 18.06 28.67 -5.30
C ALA A 568 16.56 28.34 -5.26
N LYS A 569 15.73 29.30 -4.82
CA LYS A 569 14.26 29.18 -4.84
C LYS A 569 13.74 29.02 -6.28
N ALA A 570 14.23 29.81 -7.23
CA ALA A 570 13.84 29.72 -8.64
C ALA A 570 14.23 28.39 -9.29
N VAL A 571 15.43 27.87 -9.01
CA VAL A 571 15.85 26.53 -9.47
C VAL A 571 14.90 25.45 -8.97
N ALA A 572 14.49 25.51 -7.70
CA ALA A 572 13.63 24.52 -7.11
C ALA A 572 12.23 24.54 -7.74
N THR A 573 11.66 25.74 -7.94
CA THR A 573 10.36 25.91 -8.61
C THR A 573 10.36 25.38 -10.05
N GLU A 574 11.39 25.69 -10.83
CA GLU A 574 11.47 25.33 -12.27
C GLU A 574 11.84 23.85 -12.50
N SER A 575 12.48 23.25 -11.50
CA SER A 575 12.77 21.81 -11.45
C SER A 575 11.62 21.00 -10.82
N GLU A 576 10.51 21.65 -10.43
CA GLU A 576 9.38 21.03 -9.72
C GLU A 576 9.82 20.23 -8.48
N ALA A 577 10.88 20.70 -7.80
CA ALA A 577 11.49 20.05 -6.65
C ALA A 577 11.08 20.74 -5.35
N ASN A 578 11.02 19.97 -4.27
CA ASN A 578 10.84 20.52 -2.93
C ASN A 578 12.02 21.42 -2.55
N PHE A 579 11.78 22.48 -1.77
CA PHE A 579 12.86 23.35 -1.27
C PHE A 579 12.99 23.23 0.25
N ILE A 580 14.20 22.92 0.71
CA ILE A 580 14.57 22.97 2.12
C ILE A 580 15.59 24.09 2.27
N GLY A 581 15.15 25.21 2.84
CA GLY A 581 16.04 26.31 3.21
C GLY A 581 16.53 26.14 4.64
N ILE A 582 17.85 26.17 4.83
CA ILE A 582 18.49 26.08 6.14
C ILE A 582 19.38 27.32 6.28
N ARG A 583 19.22 28.10 7.35
CA ARG A 583 20.20 29.14 7.67
C ARG A 583 21.31 28.54 8.53
N GLY A 584 22.58 28.72 8.15
CA GLY A 584 23.74 28.20 8.87
C GLY A 584 23.67 28.42 10.39
N PRO A 585 23.34 29.64 10.88
CA PRO A 585 23.17 29.90 12.31
C PRO A 585 22.04 29.12 13.00
N GLU A 586 20.99 28.69 12.30
CA GLU A 586 19.88 27.89 12.89
C GLU A 586 20.31 26.46 13.22
N VAL A 587 21.34 25.96 12.56
CA VAL A 587 21.87 24.60 12.76
C VAL A 587 22.79 24.53 13.99
N LEU A 588 23.35 25.66 14.39
CA LEU A 588 24.26 25.77 15.53
C LEU A 588 23.47 25.89 16.84
N SER A 589 23.39 24.79 17.60
CA SER A 589 22.86 24.81 18.97
C SER A 589 24.02 24.85 19.98
N LYS A 590 23.76 25.36 21.18
CA LYS A 590 24.74 25.40 22.28
C LYS A 590 25.00 24.01 22.89
N TRP A 591 24.26 22.97 22.50
CA TRP A 591 24.28 21.64 23.10
C TRP A 591 25.02 20.63 22.22
N VAL A 592 26.00 19.94 22.80
CA VAL A 592 26.90 19.01 22.08
C VAL A 592 26.12 17.78 21.58
N GLY A 593 26.03 17.60 20.27
CA GLY A 593 25.47 16.40 19.61
C GLY A 593 24.10 16.60 18.94
N GLU A 594 23.35 17.64 19.33
CA GLU A 594 22.03 17.96 18.76
C GLU A 594 22.15 18.53 17.34
N SER A 595 23.16 19.36 17.08
CA SER A 595 23.45 19.90 15.74
C SER A 595 23.84 18.83 14.70
N GLU A 596 24.61 17.80 15.09
CA GLU A 596 24.95 16.68 14.20
C GLU A 596 23.71 15.87 13.82
N LYS A 597 22.87 15.60 14.82
CA LYS A 597 21.61 14.89 14.64
C LYS A 597 20.68 15.65 13.71
N ASN A 598 20.52 16.97 13.91
CA ASN A 598 19.69 17.81 13.07
C ASN A 598 20.14 17.80 11.61
N ILE A 599 21.44 17.93 11.31
CA ILE A 599 21.95 17.86 9.94
C ILE A 599 21.63 16.50 9.31
N ARG A 600 21.93 15.40 10.02
CA ARG A 600 21.65 14.05 9.53
C ARG A 600 20.16 13.84 9.26
N GLU A 601 19.31 14.36 10.14
CA GLU A 601 17.86 14.29 10.01
C GLU A 601 17.38 15.08 8.80
N ILE A 602 17.90 16.30 8.58
CA ILE A 602 17.54 17.15 7.43
C ILE A 602 17.92 16.46 6.11
N PHE A 603 19.14 15.92 5.99
CA PHE A 603 19.53 15.18 4.78
C PHE A 603 18.78 13.85 4.62
N ARG A 604 18.42 13.18 5.72
CA ARG A 604 17.52 12.00 5.66
C ARG A 604 16.14 12.39 5.13
N LYS A 605 15.57 13.48 5.64
CA LYS A 605 14.27 14.04 5.25
C LYS A 605 14.28 14.52 3.79
N ALA A 606 15.34 15.19 3.36
CA ALA A 606 15.52 15.61 1.97
C ALA A 606 15.52 14.43 0.99
N ARG A 607 16.17 13.31 1.38
CA ARG A 607 16.15 12.04 0.61
C ARG A 607 14.76 11.41 0.58
N GLN A 608 14.02 11.44 1.69
CA GLN A 608 12.65 10.91 1.76
C GLN A 608 11.66 11.72 0.92
N ALA A 609 11.86 13.04 0.82
CA ALA A 609 11.01 13.93 0.04
C ALA A 609 11.50 14.14 -1.40
N ALA A 610 12.46 13.34 -1.88
CA ALA A 610 13.07 13.53 -3.20
C ALA A 610 12.01 13.50 -4.33
N PRO A 611 12.11 14.39 -5.34
CA PRO A 611 13.19 15.34 -5.62
C PRO A 611 13.15 16.59 -4.70
N THR A 612 14.29 16.91 -4.08
CA THR A 612 14.43 18.03 -3.13
C THR A 612 15.74 18.79 -3.37
N VAL A 613 15.67 20.12 -3.41
CA VAL A 613 16.82 21.03 -3.36
C VAL A 613 17.04 21.44 -1.91
N VAL A 614 18.19 21.05 -1.35
CA VAL A 614 18.64 21.48 -0.02
C VAL A 614 19.52 22.71 -0.20
N PHE A 615 19.07 23.85 0.29
CA PHE A 615 19.79 25.11 0.25
C PHE A 615 20.27 25.47 1.65
N ILE A 616 21.59 25.52 1.83
CA ILE A 616 22.23 25.97 3.07
C ILE A 616 22.72 27.40 2.83
N ASP A 617 22.04 28.37 3.43
CA ASP A 617 22.47 29.76 3.47
C ASP A 617 23.56 29.93 4.54
N GLU A 618 24.51 30.83 4.33
CA GLU A 618 25.63 31.07 5.28
C GLU A 618 26.37 29.79 5.70
N ILE A 619 26.73 28.94 4.73
CA ILE A 619 27.46 27.68 4.98
C ILE A 619 28.81 27.90 5.69
N ASP A 620 29.39 29.08 5.54
CA ASP A 620 30.59 29.54 6.22
C ASP A 620 30.42 29.61 7.75
N ALA A 621 29.20 29.80 8.26
CA ALA A 621 28.92 29.76 9.69
C ALA A 621 29.04 28.34 10.29
N ILE A 622 28.68 27.31 9.52
CA ILE A 622 28.71 25.91 9.98
C ILE A 622 30.00 25.16 9.62
N ALA A 623 30.76 25.67 8.63
CA ALA A 623 31.99 25.09 8.15
C ALA A 623 33.13 26.14 8.02
N PRO A 624 33.60 26.74 9.13
CA PRO A 624 34.75 27.64 9.12
C PRO A 624 36.05 26.90 8.77
N MET A 625 37.08 27.68 8.38
CA MET A 625 38.42 27.12 8.11
C MET A 625 38.96 26.36 9.32
N ARG A 626 39.41 25.12 9.10
CA ARG A 626 40.01 24.30 10.16
C ARG A 626 41.17 25.06 10.82
N GLY A 627 41.05 25.29 12.13
CA GLY A 627 42.05 26.00 12.94
C GLY A 627 41.72 27.46 13.26
N SER A 628 40.63 28.04 12.73
CA SER A 628 40.20 29.40 13.10
C SER A 628 39.30 29.45 14.35
N ASP A 629 38.83 28.30 14.84
CA ASP A 629 37.90 28.22 15.99
C ASP A 629 38.24 27.03 16.91
N VAL A 630 38.14 27.23 18.24
CA VAL A 630 38.56 26.27 19.30
C VAL A 630 37.52 25.16 19.55
N ASN A 631 36.41 25.14 18.81
CA ASN A 631 35.25 24.29 19.10
C ASN A 631 35.28 22.93 18.37
N ARG A 632 35.59 21.86 19.12
CA ARG A 632 35.50 20.44 18.68
C ARG A 632 34.14 20.02 18.10
N VAL A 633 33.08 20.80 18.34
CA VAL A 633 31.72 20.55 17.83
C VAL A 633 31.65 20.84 16.33
N THR A 634 32.32 21.89 15.85
CA THR A 634 32.29 22.32 14.45
C THR A 634 33.02 21.32 13.54
N ASP A 635 34.13 20.73 13.99
CA ASP A 635 34.84 19.68 13.25
C ASP A 635 33.99 18.42 13.04
N ARG A 636 33.15 18.07 14.03
CA ARG A 636 32.23 16.92 13.92
C ARG A 636 31.09 17.20 12.95
N ILE A 637 30.56 18.42 12.96
CA ILE A 637 29.56 18.89 12.00
C ILE A 637 30.11 18.83 10.57
N ILE A 638 31.34 19.30 10.35
CA ILE A 638 32.00 19.24 9.04
C ILE A 638 32.16 17.79 8.58
N ASN A 639 32.62 16.89 9.45
CA ASN A 639 32.73 15.48 9.08
C ASN A 639 31.36 14.88 8.72
N GLN A 640 30.31 15.25 9.45
CA GLN A 640 28.96 14.78 9.17
C GLN A 640 28.36 15.33 7.87
N LEU A 641 28.72 16.54 7.45
CA LEU A 641 28.31 17.11 6.15
C LEU A 641 29.00 16.43 4.97
N LEU A 642 30.20 15.88 5.18
CA LEU A 642 30.98 15.19 4.15
C LEU A 642 30.59 13.72 3.96
N THR A 643 29.92 13.11 4.95
CA THR A 643 29.39 11.73 4.94
C THR A 643 27.89 11.69 4.67
#